data_AF-A0AAV1QP62-F1
#
_entry.id   AF-A0AAV1QP62-F1
#
_cell.length_a   1.000
_cell.length_b   1.000
_cell.length_c   1.000
_cell.angle_alpha   90.00
_cell.angle_beta   90.00
_cell.angle_gamma   90.00
#
_symmetry.space_group_name_H-M   'P 1'
#
loop_
_entity.id
_entity.type
_entity.pdbx_description
1 polymer ?
#
loop_
_entity_poly.entity_id
_entity_poly.type
_entity_poly.pdbx_seq_one_letter_code
_entity_poly.pdbx_strand_id
1 'polypeptide(L)'
;MGTDVIKPAPPTSIDDVVYFLTENMNEGDHRPAISFGFGDPSGFDCFRTTPIAEDAMVEAVRSAKFNSYASTGGILPARRAVADYLSRDLPYRLSPDDVFLTLGCNQAAEITVKILARPGANILLPRPGYPDIEAYAAFNNLEIRQFDLLPEKGWEVDLDSIEAIADTNTIAMIAETAGKLGIVVIADEFYGHLVYGSNPFVPMSLFASIVPVFTLGSVSKRWMITGWGLGWLVTCDPSGLLRKDELPKPSYSVIYAQDILHPPLKQFPRSRRAGIHSRLEWFSSGLILFINTALGVKKCFKTCPVAEDAIVDAVRSARFNSYASFGGIFPARRAVAEYLSRDLRHRLSPDDVYLTLGCRQAVEIIIKVLARPGANILFPRPGYPNYEAYAALNNFEFRHYDLLPERGWEVDLGGIEALADENTIAMVIINPGNPCGNVYKYEHLNKIAETARRLGILVIADEVYGHLVFGSNPFVPMNVFASTVPVITLGAISKRWMVPGWRLGWLVTSDPSGWLRKYAIAEAIQNIINFSHTPVTFIQGAIPQILEKTTDDFFSNTNGILRENLDFCYDKLKEIPCMTCPQKAEGGMFIMVKLNLPMLEDIEDDMEFCLKLAKEESLIVLPGITVGLKNWTRITFGVEHSFLEDGLGRLKAFCHRHAKKH
;
A
#
# COMPACT_ATOMS: atom_id res chain seq x y z
N MET A 1 -29.56 12.33 -22.39
CA MET A 1 -29.11 13.20 -23.49
C MET A 1 -27.72 12.72 -23.89
N GLY A 2 -27.46 12.56 -25.19
CA GLY A 2 -26.13 12.31 -25.78
C GLY A 2 -25.48 10.95 -25.47
N THR A 3 -25.74 9.93 -26.29
CA THR A 3 -24.84 8.76 -26.42
C THR A 3 -23.70 9.15 -27.35
N ASP A 4 -22.78 9.98 -26.88
CA ASP A 4 -21.47 10.05 -27.52
C ASP A 4 -20.76 8.75 -27.19
N VAL A 5 -20.57 7.92 -28.22
CA VAL A 5 -19.65 6.79 -28.17
C VAL A 5 -18.32 7.35 -27.70
N ILE A 6 -17.93 7.02 -26.47
CA ILE A 6 -16.65 7.40 -25.88
C ILE A 6 -15.58 6.89 -26.87
N LYS A 7 -14.95 7.81 -27.60
CA LYS A 7 -13.74 7.47 -28.36
C LYS A 7 -12.74 6.92 -27.34
N PRO A 8 -12.06 5.79 -27.63
CA PRO A 8 -11.02 5.30 -26.74
C PRO A 8 -10.04 6.45 -26.48
N ALA A 9 -9.73 6.68 -25.20
CA ALA A 9 -8.76 7.68 -24.82
C ALA A 9 -7.43 7.38 -25.54
N PRO A 10 -6.71 8.39 -26.04
CA PRO A 10 -5.40 8.17 -26.63
C PRO A 10 -4.50 7.44 -25.62
N PRO A 11 -3.70 6.45 -26.05
CA PRO A 11 -2.83 5.69 -25.15
C PRO A 11 -1.88 6.66 -24.44
N THR A 12 -1.80 6.55 -23.11
CA THR A 12 -1.13 7.54 -22.26
C THR A 12 0.24 7.10 -21.76
N SER A 13 0.67 5.87 -22.07
CA SER A 13 1.98 5.31 -21.72
C SER A 13 2.60 4.55 -22.91
N ILE A 14 3.91 4.33 -22.86
CA ILE A 14 4.63 3.52 -23.88
C ILE A 14 4.05 2.11 -23.92
N ASP A 15 3.80 1.49 -22.77
CA ASP A 15 3.26 0.13 -22.67
C ASP A 15 1.84 0.06 -23.24
N ASP A 16 0.97 1.05 -22.99
CA ASP A 16 -0.37 1.10 -23.58
C ASP A 16 -0.32 1.15 -25.11
N VAL A 17 0.61 1.93 -25.68
CA VAL A 17 0.81 1.95 -27.14
C VAL A 17 1.25 0.59 -27.65
N VAL A 18 2.22 -0.05 -26.98
CA VAL A 18 2.72 -1.37 -27.40
C VAL A 18 1.64 -2.45 -27.27
N TYR A 19 0.84 -2.44 -26.21
CA TYR A 19 -0.31 -3.33 -26.06
C TYR A 19 -1.37 -3.09 -27.13
N PHE A 20 -1.74 -1.83 -27.37
CA PHE A 20 -2.66 -1.46 -28.45
C PHE A 20 -2.18 -1.96 -29.81
N LEU A 21 -0.89 -1.80 -30.12
CA LEU A 21 -0.29 -2.33 -31.35
C LEU A 21 -0.35 -3.87 -31.39
N THR A 22 -0.14 -4.53 -30.25
CA THR A 22 -0.19 -5.99 -30.12
C THR A 22 -1.61 -6.53 -30.34
N GLU A 23 -2.63 -5.88 -29.78
CA GLU A 23 -4.04 -6.24 -29.95
C GLU A 23 -4.55 -6.03 -31.38
N ASN A 24 -3.91 -5.13 -32.14
CA ASN A 24 -4.24 -4.86 -33.53
C ASN A 24 -3.37 -5.64 -34.53
N MET A 25 -2.60 -6.63 -34.06
CA MET A 25 -1.91 -7.57 -34.95
C MET A 25 -2.93 -8.47 -35.66
N ASN A 26 -2.61 -8.87 -36.89
CA ASN A 26 -3.47 -9.75 -37.68
C ASN A 26 -3.56 -11.14 -37.04
N GLU A 27 -4.74 -11.52 -36.53
CA GLU A 27 -4.99 -12.84 -35.92
C GLU A 27 -4.72 -14.03 -36.87
N GLY A 28 -4.81 -13.81 -38.19
CA GLY A 28 -4.50 -14.82 -39.20
C GLY A 28 -3.01 -14.97 -39.52
N ASP A 29 -2.14 -14.14 -38.93
CA ASP A 29 -0.69 -14.23 -39.09
C ASP A 29 -0.09 -15.16 -38.02
N HIS A 30 0.54 -16.25 -38.46
CA HIS A 30 1.13 -17.26 -37.57
C HIS A 30 2.62 -17.03 -37.31
N ARG A 31 3.22 -15.96 -37.85
CA ARG A 31 4.60 -15.62 -37.53
C ARG A 31 4.72 -15.23 -36.05
N PRO A 32 5.83 -15.55 -35.39
CA PRO A 32 6.08 -15.05 -34.04
C PRO A 32 6.08 -13.52 -34.04
N ALA A 33 5.32 -12.91 -33.12
CA ALA A 33 5.39 -11.48 -32.91
C ALA A 33 6.77 -11.11 -32.37
N ILE A 34 7.46 -10.21 -33.07
CA ILE A 34 8.76 -9.66 -32.65
C ILE A 34 8.52 -8.21 -32.28
N SER A 35 8.71 -7.86 -31.02
CA SER A 35 8.62 -6.48 -30.56
C SER A 35 10.02 -5.89 -30.39
N PHE A 36 10.35 -4.91 -31.22
CA PHE A 36 11.47 -3.99 -30.98
C PHE A 36 11.05 -2.73 -30.21
N GLY A 37 9.77 -2.63 -29.84
CA GLY A 37 9.22 -1.49 -29.09
C GLY A 37 9.34 -1.64 -27.58
N PHE A 38 9.48 -2.87 -27.06
CA PHE A 38 9.71 -3.09 -25.64
C PHE A 38 11.16 -2.74 -25.27
N GLY A 39 11.36 -1.68 -24.49
CA GLY A 39 12.67 -1.29 -23.93
C GLY A 39 13.19 -2.19 -22.81
N ASP A 40 12.66 -3.42 -22.71
CA ASP A 40 12.92 -4.40 -21.65
C ASP A 40 13.64 -5.64 -22.22
N PRO A 41 14.96 -5.79 -21.99
CA PRO A 41 15.71 -6.92 -22.52
C PRO A 41 15.44 -8.24 -21.78
N SER A 42 14.88 -8.24 -20.56
CA SER A 42 14.73 -9.49 -19.80
C SER A 42 13.64 -10.43 -20.33
N GLY A 43 12.84 -9.97 -21.30
CA GLY A 43 11.86 -10.80 -21.99
C GLY A 43 12.47 -11.76 -23.02
N PHE A 44 13.76 -11.57 -23.36
CA PHE A 44 14.44 -12.40 -24.34
C PHE A 44 15.36 -13.41 -23.65
N ASP A 45 15.28 -14.68 -24.06
CA ASP A 45 16.05 -15.80 -23.47
C ASP A 45 17.58 -15.62 -23.53
N CYS A 46 18.08 -14.74 -24.41
CA CYS A 46 19.49 -14.39 -24.53
C CYS A 46 20.00 -13.50 -23.38
N PHE A 47 19.11 -12.84 -22.65
CA PHE A 47 19.42 -12.10 -21.44
C PHE A 47 18.90 -12.85 -20.23
N ARG A 48 19.81 -13.32 -19.37
CA ARG A 48 19.46 -14.12 -18.19
C ARG A 48 19.82 -13.41 -16.90
N THR A 49 18.97 -13.59 -15.90
CA THR A 49 19.24 -13.18 -14.53
C THR A 49 20.47 -13.90 -13.99
N THR A 50 21.28 -13.18 -13.22
CA THR A 50 22.43 -13.78 -12.55
C THR A 50 21.97 -14.80 -11.50
N PRO A 51 22.58 -16.00 -11.43
CA PRO A 51 22.24 -16.99 -10.39
C PRO A 51 22.35 -16.44 -8.97
N ILE A 52 23.25 -15.47 -8.74
CA ILE A 52 23.42 -14.81 -7.43
C ILE A 52 22.13 -14.12 -6.98
N ALA A 53 21.41 -13.47 -7.89
CA ALA A 53 20.17 -12.77 -7.58
C ALA A 53 19.03 -13.77 -7.31
N GLU A 54 18.96 -14.85 -8.10
CA GLU A 54 18.01 -15.94 -7.88
C GLU A 54 18.24 -16.62 -6.53
N ASP A 55 19.49 -16.99 -6.23
CA ASP A 55 19.89 -17.64 -4.99
C ASP A 55 19.55 -16.78 -3.77
N ALA A 56 19.85 -15.47 -3.84
CA ALA A 56 19.52 -14.53 -2.77
C ALA A 56 18.00 -14.43 -2.53
N MET A 57 17.19 -14.44 -3.58
CA MET A 57 15.73 -14.43 -3.45
C MET A 57 15.20 -15.74 -2.88
N VAL A 58 15.72 -16.88 -3.34
CA VAL A 58 15.37 -18.19 -2.80
C VAL A 58 15.74 -18.29 -1.33
N GLU A 59 16.94 -17.85 -0.94
CA GLU A 59 17.36 -17.81 0.45
C GLU A 59 16.45 -16.90 1.29
N ALA A 60 16.11 -15.71 0.79
CA ALA A 60 15.22 -14.78 1.47
C ALA A 60 13.85 -15.41 1.75
N VAL A 61 13.26 -16.08 0.76
CA VAL A 61 11.96 -16.78 0.89
C VAL A 61 12.05 -17.93 1.89
N ARG A 62 13.04 -18.82 1.74
CA ARG A 62 13.23 -20.00 2.60
C ARG A 62 13.61 -19.67 4.03
N SER A 63 14.22 -18.50 4.25
CA SER A 63 14.56 -18.05 5.60
C SER A 63 13.31 -17.72 6.43
N ALA A 64 12.18 -17.46 5.76
CA ALA A 64 10.96 -16.89 6.33
C ALA A 64 11.14 -15.57 7.10
N LYS A 65 12.33 -14.95 7.09
CA LYS A 65 12.65 -13.74 7.88
C LYS A 65 11.87 -12.53 7.37
N PHE A 66 11.69 -12.43 6.05
CA PHE A 66 11.17 -11.23 5.38
C PHE A 66 9.66 -11.29 5.06
N ASN A 67 8.92 -12.24 5.65
CA ASN A 67 7.48 -12.39 5.38
C ASN A 67 6.60 -11.38 6.14
N SER A 68 7.18 -10.56 7.04
CA SER A 68 6.49 -9.50 7.78
C SER A 68 6.46 -8.19 6.99
N TYR A 69 5.61 -7.24 7.38
CA TYR A 69 5.68 -5.88 6.83
C TYR A 69 7.06 -5.26 7.08
N ALA A 70 7.62 -4.63 6.05
CA ALA A 70 8.83 -3.83 6.16
C ALA A 70 8.53 -2.41 6.68
N SER A 71 9.56 -1.71 7.13
CA SER A 71 9.50 -0.26 7.37
C SER A 71 9.28 0.49 6.06
N THR A 72 8.62 1.65 6.12
CA THR A 72 8.25 2.45 4.94
C THR A 72 9.44 2.77 4.03
N GLY A 73 10.60 3.12 4.58
CA GLY A 73 11.82 3.40 3.80
C GLY A 73 12.60 2.15 3.34
N GLY A 74 12.15 0.94 3.70
CA GLY A 74 12.85 -0.31 3.44
C GLY A 74 13.66 -0.83 4.63
N ILE A 75 13.97 -2.13 4.62
CA ILE A 75 14.70 -2.79 5.70
C ILE A 75 16.16 -2.33 5.74
N LEU A 76 16.71 -2.16 6.95
CA LEU A 76 18.06 -1.63 7.16
C LEU A 76 19.16 -2.40 6.40
N PRO A 77 19.19 -3.75 6.37
CA PRO A 77 20.22 -4.46 5.62
C PRO A 77 20.23 -4.13 4.12
N ALA A 78 19.05 -3.99 3.51
CA ALA A 78 18.92 -3.67 2.09
C ALA A 78 19.31 -2.20 1.81
N ARG A 79 18.85 -1.25 2.64
CA ARG A 79 19.28 0.16 2.56
C ARG A 79 20.81 0.30 2.67
N ARG A 80 21.42 -0.42 3.60
CA ARG A 80 22.88 -0.43 3.79
C ARG A 80 23.61 -1.00 2.57
N ALA A 81 23.12 -2.11 2.00
CA ALA A 81 23.71 -2.70 0.81
C ALA A 81 23.70 -1.72 -0.38
N VAL A 82 22.60 -0.98 -0.58
CA VAL A 82 22.50 0.07 -1.61
C VAL A 82 23.45 1.23 -1.31
N ALA A 83 23.47 1.73 -0.07
CA ALA A 83 24.38 2.82 0.32
C ALA A 83 25.86 2.44 0.11
N ASP A 84 26.28 1.25 0.56
CA ASP A 84 27.65 0.74 0.40
C ASP A 84 28.00 0.50 -1.07
N TYR A 85 27.03 0.07 -1.88
CA TYR A 85 27.22 -0.14 -3.31
C TYR A 85 27.44 1.18 -4.05
N LEU A 86 26.56 2.17 -3.85
CA LEU A 86 26.64 3.48 -4.50
C LEU A 86 27.86 4.29 -4.02
N SER A 87 28.26 4.14 -2.75
CA SER A 87 29.44 4.82 -2.20
C SER A 87 30.76 4.43 -2.86
N ARG A 88 30.82 3.33 -3.63
CA ARG A 88 32.05 2.88 -4.32
C ARG A 88 32.52 3.87 -5.37
N ASP A 89 31.57 4.55 -5.99
CA ASP A 89 31.80 5.46 -7.11
C ASP A 89 31.75 6.93 -6.67
N LEU A 90 31.68 7.20 -5.35
CA LEU A 90 31.55 8.53 -4.77
C LEU A 90 32.74 8.90 -3.87
N PRO A 91 33.12 10.19 -3.80
CA PRO A 91 34.20 10.67 -2.94
C PRO A 91 33.80 10.74 -1.45
N TYR A 92 32.55 10.40 -1.13
CA TYR A 92 32.00 10.35 0.22
C TYR A 92 31.15 9.09 0.40
N ARG A 93 30.85 8.76 1.66
CA ARG A 93 30.07 7.57 2.00
C ARG A 93 28.63 7.94 2.32
N LEU A 94 27.70 7.30 1.62
CA LEU A 94 26.27 7.38 1.91
C LEU A 94 25.93 6.62 3.19
N SER A 95 25.04 7.18 4.00
CA SER A 95 24.40 6.49 5.11
C SER A 95 23.19 5.69 4.61
N PRO A 96 22.82 4.56 5.25
CA PRO A 96 21.52 3.93 5.01
C PRO A 96 20.33 4.89 5.20
N ASP A 97 20.49 5.97 5.95
CA ASP A 97 19.44 6.99 6.15
C ASP A 97 19.27 7.94 4.95
N ASP A 98 20.23 7.95 4.03
CA ASP A 98 20.15 8.70 2.77
C ASP A 98 19.44 7.88 1.68
N VAL A 99 19.12 6.61 1.95
CA VAL A 99 18.56 5.66 0.98
C VAL A 99 17.12 5.29 1.35
N PHE A 100 16.22 5.39 0.38
CA PHE A 100 14.86 4.87 0.46
C PHE A 100 14.67 3.81 -0.62
N LEU A 101 14.18 2.63 -0.24
CA LEU A 101 13.84 1.58 -1.22
C LEU A 101 12.49 1.88 -1.85
N THR A 102 12.40 1.70 -3.16
CA THR A 102 11.21 2.02 -3.96
C THR A 102 10.86 0.89 -4.91
N LEU A 103 9.66 0.95 -5.48
CA LEU A 103 9.21 0.09 -6.57
C LEU A 103 9.72 0.61 -7.91
N GLY A 104 10.96 0.24 -8.21
CA GLY A 104 11.69 0.77 -9.37
C GLY A 104 11.94 2.28 -9.28
N CYS A 105 12.44 2.85 -10.37
CA CYS A 105 12.67 4.29 -10.49
C CYS A 105 11.35 5.09 -10.59
N ASN A 106 10.29 4.53 -11.15
CA ASN A 106 9.00 5.20 -11.31
C ASN A 106 8.42 5.66 -9.96
N GLN A 107 8.43 4.80 -8.94
CA GLN A 107 8.00 5.22 -7.61
C GLN A 107 8.92 6.26 -6.99
N ALA A 108 10.24 6.15 -7.21
CA ALA A 108 11.20 7.13 -6.71
C ALA A 108 10.96 8.52 -7.34
N ALA A 109 10.67 8.56 -8.63
CA ALA A 109 10.32 9.77 -9.37
C ALA A 109 8.99 10.37 -8.88
N GLU A 110 7.94 9.55 -8.76
CA GLU A 110 6.63 10.00 -8.25
C GLU A 110 6.77 10.65 -6.87
N ILE A 111 7.50 9.99 -5.95
CA ILE A 111 7.76 10.53 -4.61
C ILE A 111 8.50 11.85 -4.72
N THR A 112 9.55 11.92 -5.55
CA THR A 112 10.40 13.11 -5.67
C THR A 112 9.63 14.30 -6.25
N VAL A 113 8.86 14.11 -7.32
CA VAL A 113 8.02 15.17 -7.90
C VAL A 113 6.99 15.64 -6.88
N LYS A 114 6.35 14.71 -6.16
CA LYS A 114 5.34 15.02 -5.15
C LYS A 114 5.89 15.80 -3.96
N ILE A 115 7.09 15.48 -3.46
CA ILE A 115 7.68 16.21 -2.32
C ILE A 115 8.17 17.60 -2.73
N LEU A 116 8.57 17.80 -3.99
CA LEU A 116 9.03 19.11 -4.46
C LEU A 116 7.86 20.01 -4.91
N ALA A 117 6.70 19.41 -5.20
CA ALA A 117 5.53 20.12 -5.68
C ALA A 117 5.00 21.15 -4.66
N ARG A 118 4.72 22.36 -5.16
CA ARG A 118 4.09 23.45 -4.42
C ARG A 118 3.26 24.33 -5.38
N PRO A 119 2.23 25.04 -4.89
CA PRO A 119 1.41 25.88 -5.75
C PRO A 119 2.24 26.88 -6.56
N GLY A 120 2.00 26.94 -7.87
CA GLY A 120 2.69 27.87 -8.78
C GLY A 120 4.13 27.48 -9.14
N ALA A 121 4.62 26.31 -8.71
CA ALA A 121 5.93 25.81 -9.11
C ALA A 121 5.95 25.24 -10.54
N ASN A 122 7.13 25.27 -11.15
CA ASN A 122 7.39 24.64 -12.44
C ASN A 122 8.56 23.65 -12.36
N ILE A 123 8.58 22.68 -13.28
CA ILE A 123 9.63 21.67 -13.43
C ILE A 123 10.18 21.70 -14.86
N LEU A 124 11.51 21.59 -14.99
CA LEU A 124 12.18 21.54 -16.28
C LEU A 124 12.40 20.09 -16.71
N LEU A 125 11.85 19.71 -17.87
CA LEU A 125 11.93 18.37 -18.43
C LEU A 125 12.63 18.37 -19.81
N PRO A 126 13.48 17.38 -20.11
CA PRO A 126 14.11 17.28 -21.42
C PRO A 126 13.09 16.86 -22.49
N ARG A 127 13.33 17.29 -23.73
CA ARG A 127 12.63 16.84 -24.94
C ARG A 127 13.66 16.34 -25.96
N PRO A 128 13.60 15.05 -26.37
CA PRO A 128 12.70 14.00 -25.86
C PRO A 128 12.96 13.64 -24.39
N GLY A 129 11.94 13.15 -23.69
CA GLY A 129 12.01 12.81 -22.26
C GLY A 129 11.14 11.62 -21.87
N TYR A 130 11.18 11.21 -20.60
CA TYR A 130 10.39 10.09 -20.08
C TYR A 130 8.95 10.52 -19.74
N PRO A 131 7.91 9.99 -20.40
CA PRO A 131 6.53 10.51 -20.28
C PRO A 131 5.93 10.44 -18.88
N ASP A 132 6.27 9.43 -18.06
CA ASP A 132 5.65 9.27 -16.74
C ASP A 132 5.99 10.43 -15.80
N ILE A 133 7.18 11.05 -15.94
CA ILE A 133 7.52 12.24 -15.15
C ILE A 133 6.58 13.39 -15.47
N GLU A 134 6.29 13.60 -16.75
CA GLU A 134 5.38 14.64 -17.20
C GLU A 134 3.99 14.41 -16.61
N ALA A 135 3.52 13.16 -16.61
CA ALA A 135 2.27 12.77 -15.96
C ALA A 135 2.32 13.07 -14.45
N TYR A 136 3.37 12.66 -13.73
CA TYR A 136 3.50 12.94 -12.30
C TYR A 136 3.53 14.44 -12.00
N ALA A 137 4.20 15.24 -12.84
CA ALA A 137 4.23 16.69 -12.70
C ALA A 137 2.84 17.31 -12.90
N ALA A 138 2.12 16.89 -13.95
CA ALA A 138 0.76 17.33 -14.22
C ALA A 138 -0.21 16.94 -13.08
N PHE A 139 -0.13 15.71 -12.56
CA PHE A 139 -0.94 15.25 -11.42
C PHE A 139 -0.69 16.06 -10.14
N ASN A 140 0.51 16.63 -9.98
CA ASN A 140 0.86 17.48 -8.85
C ASN A 140 0.70 18.98 -9.15
N ASN A 141 0.01 19.35 -10.24
CA ASN A 141 -0.26 20.73 -10.67
C ASN A 141 1.01 21.58 -10.85
N LEU A 142 2.09 20.97 -11.33
CA LEU A 142 3.30 21.68 -11.73
C LEU A 142 3.17 22.17 -13.17
N GLU A 143 3.63 23.39 -13.42
CA GLU A 143 3.85 23.85 -14.78
C GLU A 143 5.05 23.09 -15.36
N ILE A 144 4.84 22.40 -16.48
CA ILE A 144 5.89 21.68 -17.19
C ILE A 144 6.52 22.63 -18.21
N ARG A 145 7.83 22.85 -18.10
CA ARG A 145 8.61 23.59 -19.10
C ARG A 145 9.64 22.65 -19.72
N GLN A 146 9.68 22.61 -21.05
CA GLN A 146 10.55 21.69 -21.77
C GLN A 146 11.77 22.41 -22.34
N PHE A 147 12.92 21.74 -22.30
CA PHE A 147 14.14 22.15 -23.01
C PHE A 147 14.56 21.07 -24.01
N ASP A 148 15.22 21.46 -25.09
CA ASP A 148 15.61 20.53 -26.15
C ASP A 148 16.99 19.91 -25.88
N LEU A 149 17.14 18.66 -26.30
CA LEU A 149 18.42 17.99 -26.46
C LEU A 149 18.90 18.18 -27.90
N LEU A 150 20.15 18.61 -28.10
CA LEU A 150 20.71 19.05 -29.38
C LEU A 150 21.31 17.87 -30.18
N PRO A 151 20.62 17.28 -31.18
CA PRO A 151 21.09 16.06 -31.83
C PRO A 151 22.42 16.26 -32.58
N GLU A 152 22.65 17.44 -33.13
CA GLU A 152 23.88 17.83 -33.81
C GLU A 152 25.09 17.95 -32.87
N LYS A 153 24.84 18.05 -31.56
CA LYS A 153 25.85 18.01 -30.50
C LYS A 153 25.80 16.70 -29.71
N GLY A 154 25.34 15.61 -30.33
CA GLY A 154 25.28 14.31 -29.66
C GLY A 154 24.24 14.24 -28.54
N TRP A 155 23.14 14.99 -28.66
CA TRP A 155 22.05 15.08 -27.68
C TRP A 155 22.44 15.77 -26.37
N GLU A 156 23.46 16.64 -26.40
CA GLU A 156 23.77 17.53 -25.30
C GLU A 156 22.60 18.46 -24.95
N VAL A 157 22.54 18.85 -23.68
CA VAL A 157 21.54 19.78 -23.15
C VAL A 157 21.77 21.19 -23.67
N ASP A 158 20.72 21.85 -24.18
CA ASP A 158 20.77 23.28 -24.50
C ASP A 158 20.71 24.15 -23.23
N LEU A 159 21.89 24.50 -22.70
CA LEU A 159 22.01 25.29 -21.47
C LEU A 159 21.44 26.71 -21.61
N ASP A 160 21.56 27.32 -22.79
CA ASP A 160 21.05 28.69 -23.01
C ASP A 160 19.52 28.69 -22.96
N SER A 161 18.89 27.65 -23.52
CA SER A 161 17.43 27.43 -23.43
C SER A 161 16.97 27.24 -21.98
N ILE A 162 17.71 26.46 -21.18
CA ILE A 162 17.39 26.25 -19.76
C ILE A 162 17.45 27.55 -18.98
N GLU A 163 18.53 28.34 -19.13
CA GLU A 163 18.68 29.63 -18.43
C GLU A 163 17.53 30.60 -18.80
N ALA A 164 17.00 30.53 -20.03
CA ALA A 164 15.90 31.38 -20.48
C ALA A 164 14.52 31.00 -19.93
N ILE A 165 14.29 29.71 -19.63
CA ILE A 165 12.98 29.20 -19.16
C ILE A 165 12.92 28.94 -17.65
N ALA A 166 14.07 28.88 -16.98
CA ALA A 166 14.16 28.76 -15.53
C ALA A 166 13.77 30.07 -14.83
N ASP A 167 13.10 29.99 -13.69
CA ASP A 167 12.77 31.13 -12.84
C ASP A 167 12.85 30.78 -11.35
N THR A 168 12.47 31.73 -10.49
CA THR A 168 12.49 31.53 -9.03
C THR A 168 11.48 30.49 -8.52
N ASN A 169 10.51 30.10 -9.34
CA ASN A 169 9.51 29.08 -9.03
C ASN A 169 9.91 27.70 -9.56
N THR A 170 11.00 27.59 -10.32
CA THR A 170 11.55 26.32 -10.78
C THR A 170 12.04 25.49 -9.60
N ILE A 171 11.42 24.33 -9.36
CA ILE A 171 11.71 23.49 -8.19
C ILE A 171 12.74 22.39 -8.47
N ALA A 172 12.83 21.95 -9.73
CA ALA A 172 13.68 20.85 -10.13
C ALA A 172 13.96 20.87 -11.63
N MET A 173 15.08 20.24 -11.99
CA MET A 173 15.39 19.87 -13.36
C MET A 173 15.77 18.40 -13.42
N ILE A 174 15.33 17.72 -14.48
CA ILE A 174 15.84 16.40 -14.85
C ILE A 174 16.95 16.58 -15.88
N ALA A 175 18.16 16.86 -15.44
CA ALA A 175 19.35 16.89 -16.29
C ALA A 175 20.64 16.92 -15.48
N GLU A 176 21.74 16.60 -16.13
CA GLU A 176 23.08 16.51 -15.53
C GLU A 176 23.73 17.89 -15.22
N THR A 177 23.05 19.02 -15.46
CA THR A 177 23.73 20.35 -15.54
C THR A 177 23.14 21.48 -14.68
N ALA A 178 22.71 21.23 -13.44
CA ALA A 178 22.02 22.26 -12.63
C ALA A 178 22.90 23.23 -11.81
N GLY A 179 24.23 23.10 -11.83
CA GLY A 179 25.11 23.80 -10.89
C GLY A 179 25.07 25.34 -10.94
N LYS A 180 24.72 25.95 -12.07
CA LYS A 180 24.69 27.42 -12.23
C LYS A 180 23.40 28.08 -11.71
N LEU A 181 22.31 27.33 -11.66
CA LEU A 181 20.96 27.85 -11.41
C LEU A 181 20.49 27.61 -9.96
N GLY A 182 21.22 26.82 -9.17
CA GLY A 182 20.84 26.50 -7.79
C GLY A 182 19.54 25.68 -7.69
N ILE A 183 19.17 24.98 -8.76
CA ILE A 183 17.94 24.17 -8.87
C ILE A 183 18.25 22.73 -8.44
N VAL A 184 17.35 22.08 -7.70
CA VAL A 184 17.48 20.66 -7.34
C VAL A 184 17.58 19.78 -8.59
N VAL A 185 18.54 18.84 -8.60
CA VAL A 185 18.65 17.83 -9.67
C VAL A 185 17.87 16.59 -9.29
N ILE A 186 17.03 16.10 -10.19
CA ILE A 186 16.54 14.72 -10.16
C ILE A 186 17.29 13.93 -11.22
N ALA A 187 18.21 13.07 -10.79
CA ALA A 187 19.07 12.29 -11.66
C ALA A 187 18.54 10.86 -11.77
N ASP A 188 18.04 10.47 -12.94
CA ASP A 188 17.74 9.08 -13.25
C ASP A 188 19.01 8.38 -13.78
N GLU A 189 19.65 7.59 -12.92
CA GLU A 189 20.92 6.92 -13.21
C GLU A 189 20.74 5.44 -13.61
N PHE A 190 19.52 5.05 -13.97
CA PHE A 190 19.14 3.67 -14.25
C PHE A 190 20.02 2.98 -15.32
N TYR A 191 20.47 3.71 -16.34
CA TYR A 191 21.30 3.20 -17.44
C TYR A 191 22.80 3.41 -17.25
N GLY A 192 23.28 3.93 -16.12
CA GLY A 192 24.70 4.27 -15.95
C GLY A 192 25.67 3.11 -16.13
N HIS A 193 25.19 1.87 -15.98
CA HIS A 193 25.96 0.64 -16.20
C HIS A 193 25.97 0.14 -17.66
N LEU A 194 25.19 0.78 -18.56
CA LEU A 194 25.08 0.48 -19.99
C LEU A 194 25.73 1.59 -20.84
N VAL A 195 26.77 2.23 -20.32
CA VAL A 195 27.56 3.21 -21.06
C VAL A 195 28.61 2.50 -21.92
N TYR A 196 28.60 2.81 -23.22
CA TYR A 196 29.52 2.25 -24.21
C TYR A 196 30.41 3.35 -24.78
N GLY A 197 31.65 3.00 -25.12
CA GLY A 197 32.61 3.92 -25.74
C GLY A 197 33.65 4.47 -24.76
N SER A 198 34.30 5.57 -25.16
CA SER A 198 35.46 6.13 -24.46
C SER A 198 35.11 7.07 -23.29
N ASN A 199 33.84 7.47 -23.15
CA ASN A 199 33.40 8.34 -22.07
C ASN A 199 32.84 7.49 -20.92
N PRO A 200 33.43 7.56 -19.71
CA PRO A 200 32.89 6.86 -18.55
C PRO A 200 31.59 7.51 -18.09
N PHE A 201 30.70 6.70 -17.50
CA PHE A 201 29.54 7.20 -16.76
C PHE A 201 30.00 8.08 -15.58
N VAL A 202 29.35 9.23 -15.38
CA VAL A 202 29.65 10.17 -14.29
C VAL A 202 28.40 10.31 -13.42
N PRO A 203 28.38 9.75 -12.19
CA PRO A 203 27.25 9.88 -11.28
C PRO A 203 26.99 11.34 -10.91
N MET A 204 25.72 11.76 -10.91
CA MET A 204 25.34 13.13 -10.58
C MET A 204 25.58 13.49 -9.12
N SER A 205 25.60 12.48 -8.26
CA SER A 205 25.97 12.60 -6.86
C SER A 205 27.42 13.13 -6.66
N LEU A 206 28.30 13.09 -7.67
CA LEU A 206 29.60 13.77 -7.61
C LEU A 206 29.47 15.30 -7.51
N PHE A 207 28.38 15.86 -8.03
CA PHE A 207 28.10 17.30 -8.01
C PHE A 207 27.26 17.73 -6.80
N ALA A 208 26.97 16.81 -5.88
CA ALA A 208 26.13 17.07 -4.71
C ALA A 208 26.72 18.11 -3.72
N SER A 209 28.01 18.43 -3.85
CA SER A 209 28.66 19.53 -3.12
C SER A 209 28.34 20.92 -3.69
N ILE A 210 27.81 20.99 -4.91
CA ILE A 210 27.47 22.23 -5.63
C ILE A 210 25.96 22.47 -5.58
N VAL A 211 25.17 21.41 -5.71
CA VAL A 211 23.71 21.46 -5.82
C VAL A 211 23.10 20.21 -5.20
N PRO A 212 21.93 20.29 -4.53
CA PRO A 212 21.26 19.09 -4.05
C PRO A 212 20.84 18.15 -5.17
N VAL A 213 21.08 16.85 -4.99
CA VAL A 213 20.78 15.81 -5.99
C VAL A 213 19.91 14.72 -5.37
N PHE A 214 18.77 14.45 -6.00
CA PHE A 214 18.01 13.22 -5.79
C PHE A 214 18.40 12.23 -6.88
N THR A 215 19.05 11.13 -6.49
CA THR A 215 19.41 10.07 -7.44
C THR A 215 18.36 8.97 -7.38
N LEU A 216 17.80 8.65 -8.55
CA LEU A 216 16.88 7.55 -8.75
C LEU A 216 17.64 6.41 -9.44
N GLY A 217 17.39 5.17 -9.01
CA GLY A 217 17.99 4.04 -9.69
C GLY A 217 17.27 2.73 -9.41
N SER A 218 17.70 1.69 -10.11
CA SER A 218 17.16 0.35 -9.97
C SER A 218 18.18 -0.71 -10.39
N VAL A 219 18.12 -1.89 -9.76
CA VAL A 219 18.93 -3.05 -10.16
C VAL A 219 18.36 -3.77 -11.39
N SER A 220 17.14 -3.40 -11.80
CA SER A 220 16.31 -4.13 -12.75
C SER A 220 17.00 -4.44 -14.09
N LYS A 221 17.58 -3.44 -14.78
CA LYS A 221 18.25 -3.67 -16.07
C LYS A 221 19.64 -4.29 -15.94
N ARG A 222 20.35 -4.00 -14.84
CA ARG A 222 21.69 -4.56 -14.61
C ARG A 222 21.65 -6.07 -14.39
N TRP A 223 20.61 -6.54 -13.71
CA TRP A 223 20.48 -7.96 -13.33
C TRP A 223 19.41 -8.69 -14.14
N MET A 224 18.85 -8.06 -15.18
CA MET A 224 17.81 -8.64 -16.06
C MET A 224 16.55 -9.10 -15.30
N ILE A 225 16.11 -8.29 -14.34
CA ILE A 225 14.97 -8.54 -13.43
C ILE A 225 14.04 -7.31 -13.38
N THR A 226 13.63 -6.82 -14.53
CA THR A 226 12.79 -5.61 -14.65
C THR A 226 11.43 -5.73 -13.96
N GLY A 227 10.81 -6.91 -13.98
CA GLY A 227 9.57 -7.21 -13.27
C GLY A 227 9.70 -7.39 -11.75
N TRP A 228 10.93 -7.42 -11.20
CA TRP A 228 11.13 -7.65 -9.76
C TRP A 228 10.92 -6.39 -8.92
N GLY A 229 10.86 -5.21 -9.55
CA GLY A 229 10.41 -3.97 -8.92
C GLY A 229 11.33 -3.42 -7.83
N LEU A 230 12.63 -3.74 -7.81
CA LEU A 230 13.55 -3.16 -6.81
C LEU A 230 14.22 -1.89 -7.34
N GLY A 231 13.92 -0.76 -6.71
CA GLY A 231 14.52 0.55 -6.97
C GLY A 231 14.98 1.25 -5.70
N TRP A 232 15.57 2.44 -5.88
CA TRP A 232 15.94 3.33 -4.79
C TRP A 232 15.78 4.80 -5.16
N LEU A 233 15.58 5.58 -4.11
CA LEU A 233 15.73 7.03 -4.06
C LEU A 233 16.86 7.35 -3.09
N VAL A 234 17.85 8.12 -3.52
CA VAL A 234 18.94 8.61 -2.67
C VAL A 234 18.92 10.12 -2.60
N THR A 235 19.00 10.64 -1.38
CA THR A 235 19.13 12.09 -1.14
C THR A 235 20.59 12.43 -0.93
N CYS A 236 21.22 13.10 -1.89
CA CYS A 236 22.61 13.54 -1.81
C CYS A 236 22.66 15.06 -1.59
N ASP A 237 23.00 15.47 -0.36
CA ASP A 237 23.29 16.86 -0.02
C ASP A 237 24.38 16.97 1.06
N PRO A 238 25.64 16.65 0.72
CA PRO A 238 26.77 16.84 1.63
C PRO A 238 27.00 18.30 2.02
N SER A 239 26.47 19.25 1.23
CA SER A 239 26.59 20.69 1.46
C SER A 239 25.61 21.24 2.49
N GLY A 240 24.53 20.51 2.79
CA GLY A 240 23.42 20.98 3.63
C GLY A 240 22.63 22.13 3.01
N LEU A 241 22.72 22.30 1.68
CA LEU A 241 22.01 23.33 0.92
C LEU A 241 20.49 23.10 0.94
N LEU A 242 20.04 21.85 1.02
CA LEU A 242 18.71 21.52 1.48
C LEU A 242 18.69 21.69 3.00
N ARG A 243 18.39 22.89 3.48
CA ARG A 243 17.95 23.01 4.86
C ARG A 243 16.72 22.13 5.02
N LYS A 244 16.81 21.09 5.86
CA LYS A 244 15.69 20.15 6.13
C LYS A 244 14.42 20.88 6.59
N ASP A 245 14.58 22.10 7.06
CA ASP A 245 13.59 23.07 7.50
C ASP A 245 12.98 23.94 6.37
N GLU A 246 13.60 24.01 5.19
CA GLU A 246 13.15 24.73 3.98
C GLU A 246 12.56 23.82 2.89
N LEU A 247 12.88 22.52 2.89
CA LEU A 247 12.07 21.53 2.17
C LEU A 247 10.63 21.67 2.67
N PRO A 248 9.61 21.69 1.78
CA PRO A 248 8.23 21.67 2.25
C PRO A 248 8.11 20.47 3.18
N LYS A 249 7.91 20.76 4.48
CA LYS A 249 7.54 19.74 5.46
C LYS A 249 6.43 18.94 4.78
N PRO A 250 6.55 17.59 4.71
CA PRO A 250 5.74 16.76 3.84
C PRO A 250 4.34 17.32 3.87
N SER A 251 3.92 17.81 2.69
CA SER A 251 2.80 18.74 2.53
C SER A 251 1.80 18.48 3.62
N TYR A 252 1.47 19.52 4.37
CA TYR A 252 0.67 19.45 5.59
C TYR A 252 -0.46 18.42 5.48
N SER A 253 -1.04 18.09 4.33
CA SER A 253 -1.89 16.91 4.05
C SER A 253 -1.46 15.51 4.58
N VAL A 254 -0.19 15.08 4.60
CA VAL A 254 0.20 13.76 5.17
C VAL A 254 0.22 13.80 6.70
N ILE A 255 0.70 14.92 7.25
CA ILE A 255 0.70 15.18 8.70
C ILE A 255 -0.72 15.55 9.19
N TYR A 256 -1.52 16.23 8.37
CA TYR A 256 -2.92 16.59 8.61
C TYR A 256 -3.83 15.40 8.47
N ALA A 257 -3.55 14.40 7.63
CA ALA A 257 -4.28 13.14 7.75
C ALA A 257 -4.14 12.61 9.19
N GLN A 258 -2.96 12.70 9.81
CA GLN A 258 -2.76 12.33 11.22
C GLN A 258 -3.32 13.36 12.22
N ASP A 259 -3.21 14.67 11.98
CA ASP A 259 -3.73 15.73 12.87
C ASP A 259 -5.26 15.94 12.75
N ILE A 260 -5.90 15.55 11.64
CA ILE A 260 -7.37 15.48 11.44
C ILE A 260 -7.92 14.23 12.15
N LEU A 261 -7.16 13.13 12.15
CA LEU A 261 -7.52 11.87 12.81
C LEU A 261 -7.38 11.91 14.34
N HIS A 262 -6.78 12.95 14.93
CA HIS A 262 -6.49 13.02 16.36
C HIS A 262 -6.93 14.35 17.00
N PRO A 263 -7.58 14.35 18.18
CA PRO A 263 -7.73 15.57 18.95
C PRO A 263 -6.34 16.14 19.26
N PRO A 264 -6.19 17.47 19.32
CA PRO A 264 -4.88 18.09 19.16
C PRO A 264 -3.95 17.70 20.31
N LEU A 265 -2.78 17.15 19.99
CA LEU A 265 -1.64 16.84 20.88
C LEU A 265 -1.04 18.11 21.51
N LYS A 266 -1.86 18.96 22.13
CA LYS A 266 -1.50 20.25 22.74
C LYS A 266 -0.63 20.08 24.00
N GLN A 267 -0.52 18.89 24.57
CA GLN A 267 0.14 18.66 25.86
C GLN A 267 1.66 18.40 25.79
N PHE A 268 2.29 18.28 24.62
CA PHE A 268 3.74 18.00 24.53
C PHE A 268 4.61 19.26 24.30
N PRO A 269 5.74 19.46 25.03
CA PRO A 269 6.71 20.52 24.77
C PRO A 269 7.31 20.46 23.36
N ARG A 270 7.55 21.61 22.72
CA ARG A 270 8.05 21.72 21.32
C ARG A 270 9.32 20.91 21.04
N SER A 271 10.24 20.77 22.00
CA SER A 271 11.50 20.01 21.83
C SER A 271 11.31 18.49 21.76
N ARG A 272 10.23 17.95 22.35
CA ARG A 272 9.88 16.52 22.21
C ARG A 272 9.07 16.24 20.97
N ARG A 273 8.33 17.21 20.40
CA ARG A 273 7.55 17.03 19.16
C ARG A 273 8.41 16.63 17.96
N ALA A 274 9.64 17.14 17.83
CA ALA A 274 10.50 16.79 16.69
C ALA A 274 10.99 15.33 16.72
N GLY A 275 11.32 14.79 17.90
CA GLY A 275 11.68 13.38 18.07
C GLY A 275 10.46 12.43 18.17
N ILE A 276 9.28 13.01 18.41
CA ILE A 276 7.99 12.31 18.43
C ILE A 276 7.38 12.29 17.02
N HIS A 277 7.51 13.31 16.17
CA HIS A 277 7.00 13.25 14.78
C HIS A 277 7.70 12.17 13.95
N SER A 278 9.03 12.01 14.07
CA SER A 278 9.75 10.87 13.48
C SER A 278 9.42 9.50 14.13
N ARG A 279 8.75 9.50 15.29
CA ARG A 279 8.27 8.31 16.03
C ARG A 279 6.73 8.15 16.06
N LEU A 280 5.95 9.07 15.46
CA LEU A 280 4.48 9.04 15.36
C LEU A 280 3.96 8.83 13.93
N GLU A 281 4.81 8.83 12.90
CA GLU A 281 4.52 8.33 11.53
C GLU A 281 3.96 6.89 11.45
N TRP A 282 3.69 6.23 12.58
CA TRP A 282 3.68 4.79 12.76
C TRP A 282 2.28 4.20 13.01
N PHE A 283 1.20 4.99 13.08
CA PHE A 283 -0.17 4.53 13.44
C PHE A 283 -0.96 3.89 12.29
N SER A 284 -0.41 2.86 11.64
CA SER A 284 -1.19 1.98 10.76
C SER A 284 -1.35 0.60 11.38
N SER A 285 -2.38 -0.16 10.99
CA SER A 285 -2.65 -1.51 11.57
C SER A 285 -1.54 -2.54 11.34
N GLY A 286 -0.51 -2.22 10.56
CA GLY A 286 0.73 -3.00 10.48
C GLY A 286 1.65 -2.84 11.69
N LEU A 287 1.42 -1.83 12.55
CA LEU A 287 2.31 -1.44 13.64
C LEU A 287 2.54 -2.54 14.67
N ILE A 288 1.49 -3.20 15.18
CA ILE A 288 1.69 -4.24 16.22
C ILE A 288 2.53 -5.40 15.67
N LEU A 289 2.27 -5.81 14.42
CA LEU A 289 3.02 -6.90 13.77
C LEU A 289 4.45 -6.48 13.39
N PHE A 290 4.64 -5.21 13.02
CA PHE A 290 5.93 -4.60 12.74
C PHE A 290 6.77 -4.42 14.01
N ILE A 291 6.18 -3.92 15.10
CA ILE A 291 6.80 -3.78 16.43
C ILE A 291 7.22 -5.15 16.94
N ASN A 292 6.38 -6.18 16.84
CA ASN A 292 6.76 -7.54 17.23
C ASN A 292 8.02 -8.01 16.47
N THR A 293 8.11 -7.70 15.16
CA THR A 293 9.31 -8.02 14.37
C THR A 293 10.52 -7.18 14.78
N ALA A 294 10.35 -5.88 15.05
CA ALA A 294 11.41 -4.96 15.49
C ALA A 294 11.91 -5.24 16.91
N LEU A 295 11.05 -5.80 17.78
CA LEU A 295 11.37 -6.24 19.14
C LEU A 295 11.92 -7.68 19.19
N GLY A 296 12.11 -8.33 18.04
CA GLY A 296 12.66 -9.70 17.98
C GLY A 296 11.70 -10.79 18.51
N VAL A 297 10.40 -10.52 18.55
CA VAL A 297 9.37 -11.51 18.92
C VAL A 297 9.34 -12.61 17.86
N LYS A 298 9.35 -13.87 18.30
CA LYS A 298 9.28 -15.04 17.41
C LYS A 298 7.95 -15.05 16.65
N LYS A 299 8.01 -15.54 15.40
CA LYS A 299 6.81 -15.65 14.55
C LYS A 299 5.94 -16.81 15.02
N CYS A 300 4.72 -16.49 15.44
CA CYS A 300 3.70 -17.47 15.80
C CYS A 300 3.29 -18.37 14.62
N PHE A 301 3.16 -17.77 13.43
CA PHE A 301 2.72 -18.48 12.23
C PHE A 301 3.88 -18.78 11.30
N LYS A 302 3.96 -20.03 10.84
CA LYS A 302 4.86 -20.45 9.77
C LYS A 302 4.26 -20.10 8.43
N THR A 303 5.10 -19.69 7.49
CA THR A 303 4.67 -19.50 6.11
C THR A 303 4.35 -20.84 5.47
N CYS A 304 3.35 -20.85 4.59
CA CYS A 304 2.93 -22.06 3.90
C CYS A 304 4.07 -22.59 3.00
N PRO A 305 4.55 -23.83 3.18
CA PRO A 305 5.61 -24.39 2.34
C PRO A 305 5.26 -24.37 0.85
N VAL A 306 4.00 -24.65 0.51
CA VAL A 306 3.50 -24.58 -0.88
C VAL A 306 3.68 -23.17 -1.46
N ALA A 307 3.47 -22.13 -0.65
CA ALA A 307 3.65 -20.76 -1.11
C ALA A 307 5.14 -20.41 -1.29
N GLU A 308 6.01 -20.87 -0.39
CA GLU A 308 7.46 -20.71 -0.55
C GLU A 308 7.95 -21.44 -1.81
N ASP A 309 7.53 -22.68 -2.01
CA ASP A 309 7.86 -23.49 -3.19
C ASP A 309 7.41 -22.77 -4.47
N ALA A 310 6.18 -22.25 -4.51
CA ALA A 310 5.66 -21.55 -5.67
C ALA A 310 6.49 -20.29 -6.04
N ILE A 311 6.96 -19.53 -5.05
CA ILE A 311 7.85 -18.39 -5.31
C ILE A 311 9.20 -18.86 -5.81
N VAL A 312 9.78 -19.88 -5.19
CA VAL A 312 11.06 -20.45 -5.61
C VAL A 312 10.98 -20.97 -7.05
N ASP A 313 9.92 -21.69 -7.39
CA ASP A 313 9.65 -22.18 -8.74
C ASP A 313 9.52 -21.02 -9.72
N ALA A 314 8.77 -19.96 -9.36
CA ALA A 314 8.61 -18.78 -10.20
C ALA A 314 9.95 -18.07 -10.46
N VAL A 315 10.77 -17.86 -9.42
CA VAL A 315 12.11 -17.25 -9.53
C VAL A 315 13.03 -18.11 -10.40
N ARG A 316 13.12 -19.41 -10.13
CA ARG A 316 13.99 -20.35 -10.87
C ARG A 316 13.56 -20.59 -12.31
N SER A 317 12.29 -20.37 -12.62
CA SER A 317 11.80 -20.50 -14.00
C SER A 317 12.37 -19.44 -14.95
N ALA A 318 12.82 -18.30 -14.42
CA ALA A 318 13.17 -17.09 -15.16
C ALA A 318 12.07 -16.51 -16.07
N ARG A 319 10.85 -17.07 -16.04
CA ARG A 319 9.71 -16.67 -16.90
C ARG A 319 9.02 -15.39 -16.45
N PHE A 320 9.34 -14.91 -15.26
CA PHE A 320 8.68 -13.77 -14.61
C PHE A 320 9.68 -12.66 -14.27
N ASN A 321 10.69 -12.47 -15.12
CA ASN A 321 11.72 -11.45 -14.90
C ASN A 321 11.42 -10.11 -15.57
N SER A 322 10.48 -10.07 -16.52
CA SER A 322 10.10 -8.88 -17.29
C SER A 322 8.96 -8.09 -16.66
N TYR A 323 8.79 -6.84 -17.11
CA TYR A 323 7.58 -6.07 -16.79
C TYR A 323 6.32 -6.82 -17.21
N ALA A 324 5.22 -6.57 -16.48
CA ALA A 324 3.91 -7.14 -16.74
C ALA A 324 2.91 -6.03 -17.10
N SER A 325 1.80 -6.43 -17.70
CA SER A 325 0.63 -5.56 -17.85
C SER A 325 0.25 -4.94 -16.50
N PHE A 326 -0.13 -3.66 -16.51
CA PHE A 326 -0.42 -2.90 -15.29
C PHE A 326 -1.50 -3.54 -14.41
N GLY A 327 -2.51 -4.16 -15.01
CA GLY A 327 -3.57 -4.89 -14.29
C GLY A 327 -3.13 -6.24 -13.70
N GLY A 328 -1.93 -6.72 -14.05
CA GLY A 328 -1.37 -7.99 -13.66
C GLY A 328 -1.40 -9.06 -14.76
N ILE A 329 -0.50 -10.05 -14.65
CA ILE A 329 -0.38 -11.13 -15.63
C ILE A 329 -1.67 -11.97 -15.67
N PHE A 330 -2.06 -12.35 -16.89
CA PHE A 330 -3.29 -13.10 -17.14
C PHE A 330 -3.43 -14.38 -16.26
N PRO A 331 -2.40 -15.24 -16.11
CA PRO A 331 -2.53 -16.44 -15.28
C PRO A 331 -2.91 -16.14 -13.83
N ALA A 332 -2.37 -15.05 -13.26
CA ALA A 332 -2.63 -14.64 -11.89
C ALA A 332 -4.03 -14.02 -11.74
N ARG A 333 -4.43 -13.15 -12.67
CA ARG A 333 -5.81 -12.60 -12.73
C ARG A 333 -6.85 -13.71 -12.82
N ARG A 334 -6.63 -14.68 -13.71
CA ARG A 334 -7.49 -15.86 -13.85
C ARG A 334 -7.58 -16.68 -12.58
N ALA A 335 -6.44 -16.98 -11.94
CA ALA A 335 -6.43 -17.76 -10.71
C ALA A 335 -7.20 -17.08 -9.57
N VAL A 336 -7.10 -15.75 -9.43
CA VAL A 336 -7.88 -14.97 -8.46
C VAL A 336 -9.37 -15.01 -8.80
N ALA A 337 -9.74 -14.79 -10.07
CA ALA A 337 -11.13 -14.85 -10.52
C ALA A 337 -11.76 -16.23 -10.24
N GLU A 338 -11.05 -17.31 -10.57
CA GLU A 338 -11.48 -18.69 -10.31
C GLU A 338 -11.60 -18.98 -8.82
N TYR A 339 -10.64 -18.54 -8.01
CA TYR A 339 -10.64 -18.73 -6.57
C TYR A 339 -11.84 -18.05 -5.91
N LEU A 340 -12.09 -16.77 -6.23
CA LEU A 340 -13.20 -16.01 -5.66
C LEU A 340 -14.56 -16.51 -6.20
N SER A 341 -14.61 -17.03 -7.42
CA SER A 341 -15.84 -17.58 -8.00
C SER A 341 -16.34 -18.87 -7.32
N ARG A 342 -15.51 -19.54 -6.50
CA ARG A 342 -15.90 -20.79 -5.80
C ARG A 342 -17.10 -20.58 -4.88
N ASP A 343 -17.21 -19.38 -4.30
CA ASP A 343 -18.27 -19.01 -3.37
C ASP A 343 -19.42 -18.23 -4.04
N LEU A 344 -19.40 -18.08 -5.37
CA LEU A 344 -20.31 -17.23 -6.12
C LEU A 344 -21.18 -18.03 -7.10
N ARG A 345 -22.40 -17.52 -7.34
CA ARG A 345 -23.30 -18.08 -8.35
C ARG A 345 -22.92 -17.67 -9.77
N HIS A 346 -22.33 -16.49 -9.94
CA HIS A 346 -21.80 -16.00 -11.21
C HIS A 346 -20.27 -16.10 -11.17
N ARG A 347 -19.67 -16.45 -12.30
CA ARG A 347 -18.21 -16.53 -12.42
C ARG A 347 -17.64 -15.17 -12.78
N LEU A 348 -16.58 -14.80 -12.09
CA LEU A 348 -15.76 -13.65 -12.40
C LEU A 348 -14.89 -13.95 -13.62
N SER A 349 -14.66 -12.92 -14.44
CA SER A 349 -13.69 -12.93 -15.52
C SER A 349 -12.31 -12.47 -15.01
N PRO A 350 -11.20 -12.89 -15.63
CA PRO A 350 -9.91 -12.26 -15.40
C PRO A 350 -9.93 -10.73 -15.60
N ASP A 351 -10.84 -10.20 -16.41
CA ASP A 351 -10.98 -8.76 -16.67
C ASP A 351 -11.69 -8.00 -15.54
N ASP A 352 -12.33 -8.73 -14.63
CA ASP A 352 -12.89 -8.16 -13.41
C ASP A 352 -11.83 -7.97 -12.31
N VAL A 353 -10.60 -8.49 -12.53
CA VAL A 353 -9.54 -8.58 -11.51
C VAL A 353 -8.36 -7.68 -11.85
N TYR A 354 -7.97 -6.88 -10.87
CA TYR A 354 -6.79 -6.04 -10.91
C TYR A 354 -5.84 -6.41 -9.78
N LEU A 355 -4.61 -6.80 -10.09
CA LEU A 355 -3.62 -7.13 -9.06
C LEU A 355 -3.04 -5.86 -8.45
N THR A 356 -2.85 -5.87 -7.14
CA THR A 356 -2.40 -4.70 -6.37
C THR A 356 -1.31 -5.08 -5.36
N LEU A 357 -0.56 -4.09 -4.89
CA LEU A 357 0.51 -4.18 -3.89
C LEU A 357 -0.09 -4.38 -2.50
N GLY A 358 -0.75 -5.51 -2.33
CA GLY A 358 -1.66 -5.77 -1.21
C GLY A 358 -2.89 -4.87 -1.21
N CYS A 359 -3.80 -5.14 -0.27
CA CYS A 359 -5.07 -4.42 -0.15
C CYS A 359 -4.89 -2.90 0.03
N ARG A 360 -3.77 -2.42 0.61
CA ARG A 360 -3.50 -0.99 0.80
C ARG A 360 -3.51 -0.20 -0.51
N GLN A 361 -2.89 -0.71 -1.57
CA GLN A 361 -2.92 -0.02 -2.86
C GLN A 361 -4.31 -0.11 -3.50
N ALA A 362 -5.03 -1.22 -3.30
CA ALA A 362 -6.41 -1.35 -3.76
C ALA A 362 -7.33 -0.27 -3.15
N VAL A 363 -7.18 0.01 -1.85
CA VAL A 363 -7.85 1.12 -1.16
C VAL A 363 -7.45 2.48 -1.77
N GLU A 364 -6.15 2.70 -1.98
CA GLU A 364 -5.67 3.94 -2.58
C GLU A 364 -6.26 4.19 -3.98
N ILE A 365 -6.26 3.16 -4.83
CA ILE A 365 -6.81 3.22 -6.19
C ILE A 365 -8.29 3.56 -6.14
N ILE A 366 -9.09 2.82 -5.35
CA ILE A 366 -10.54 3.04 -5.37
C ILE A 366 -10.93 4.39 -4.78
N ILE A 367 -10.22 4.86 -3.75
CA ILE A 367 -10.45 6.21 -3.21
C ILE A 367 -10.11 7.27 -4.27
N LYS A 368 -8.99 7.15 -4.99
CA LYS A 368 -8.65 8.08 -6.08
C LYS A 368 -9.68 8.08 -7.21
N VAL A 369 -10.19 6.90 -7.60
CA VAL A 369 -11.21 6.76 -8.65
C VAL A 369 -12.53 7.44 -8.27
N LEU A 370 -12.92 7.32 -7.00
CA LEU A 370 -14.20 7.82 -6.50
C LEU A 370 -14.13 9.28 -6.04
N ALA A 371 -12.94 9.78 -5.69
CA ALA A 371 -12.74 11.16 -5.27
C ALA A 371 -13.08 12.15 -6.39
N ARG A 372 -14.27 12.74 -6.29
CA ARG A 372 -14.78 13.78 -7.21
C ARG A 372 -15.24 14.98 -6.39
N PRO A 373 -15.05 16.22 -6.89
CA PRO A 373 -15.56 17.40 -6.21
C PRO A 373 -17.06 17.27 -5.88
N GLY A 374 -17.40 17.45 -4.61
CA GLY A 374 -18.78 17.39 -4.11
C GLY A 374 -19.29 15.99 -3.75
N ALA A 375 -18.59 14.91 -4.10
CA ALA A 375 -18.97 13.54 -3.73
C ALA A 375 -18.52 13.18 -2.31
N ASN A 376 -19.23 12.26 -1.66
CA ASN A 376 -18.85 11.70 -0.35
C ASN A 376 -18.93 10.17 -0.27
N ILE A 377 -18.23 9.60 0.71
CA ILE A 377 -18.18 8.15 0.99
C ILE A 377 -18.44 7.85 2.47
N LEU A 378 -19.08 6.70 2.73
CA LEU A 378 -19.39 6.26 4.09
C LEU A 378 -18.37 5.22 4.59
N PHE A 379 -17.79 5.43 5.76
CA PHE A 379 -16.83 4.53 6.41
C PHE A 379 -17.36 4.00 7.76
N PRO A 380 -17.03 2.75 8.14
CA PRO A 380 -17.41 2.20 9.43
C PRO A 380 -16.63 2.85 10.57
N ARG A 381 -17.30 3.04 11.70
CA ARG A 381 -16.70 3.40 12.99
C ARG A 381 -17.07 2.36 14.05
N PRO A 382 -16.11 1.61 14.60
CA PRO A 382 -14.68 1.64 14.27
C PRO A 382 -14.37 1.02 12.90
N GLY A 383 -13.22 1.38 12.33
CA GLY A 383 -12.81 0.92 11.00
C GLY A 383 -11.30 0.86 10.79
N TYR A 384 -10.89 0.52 9.56
CA TYR A 384 -9.48 0.54 9.16
C TYR A 384 -9.06 1.96 8.77
N PRO A 385 -8.11 2.61 9.49
CA PRO A 385 -7.87 4.04 9.37
C PRO A 385 -7.27 4.51 8.03
N ASN A 386 -6.77 3.58 7.21
CA ASN A 386 -6.18 3.97 5.92
C ASN A 386 -7.22 4.48 4.91
N TYR A 387 -8.50 4.09 5.01
CA TYR A 387 -9.54 4.67 4.16
C TYR A 387 -9.64 6.18 4.36
N GLU A 388 -9.73 6.62 5.62
CA GLU A 388 -9.79 8.03 5.99
C GLU A 388 -8.52 8.78 5.59
N ALA A 389 -7.35 8.18 5.81
CA ALA A 389 -6.08 8.79 5.40
C ALA A 389 -6.03 9.02 3.89
N TYR A 390 -6.42 8.03 3.07
CA TYR A 390 -6.46 8.19 1.62
C TYR A 390 -7.55 9.16 1.16
N ALA A 391 -8.72 9.18 1.81
CA ALA A 391 -9.78 10.12 1.47
C ALA A 391 -9.32 11.57 1.74
N ALA A 392 -8.73 11.83 2.91
CA ALA A 392 -8.16 13.12 3.27
C ALA A 392 -7.06 13.57 2.30
N LEU A 393 -6.15 12.67 1.90
CA LEU A 393 -5.09 12.96 0.93
C LEU A 393 -5.62 13.35 -0.45
N ASN A 394 -6.83 12.93 -0.81
CA ASN A 394 -7.48 13.22 -2.09
C ASN A 394 -8.59 14.28 -1.96
N ASN A 395 -8.69 14.98 -0.82
CA ASN A 395 -9.77 15.94 -0.52
C ASN A 395 -11.18 15.34 -0.76
N PHE A 396 -11.34 14.05 -0.49
CA PHE A 396 -12.60 13.34 -0.66
C PHE A 396 -13.38 13.38 0.65
N GLU A 397 -14.60 13.92 0.64
CA GLU A 397 -15.45 13.98 1.83
C GLU A 397 -15.79 12.57 2.29
N PHE A 398 -15.65 12.31 3.58
CA PHE A 398 -16.07 11.04 4.18
C PHE A 398 -16.90 11.27 5.44
N ARG A 399 -17.84 10.35 5.68
CA ARG A 399 -18.72 10.35 6.85
C ARG A 399 -18.67 8.99 7.52
N HIS A 400 -18.81 8.97 8.84
CA HIS A 400 -18.76 7.73 9.62
C HIS A 400 -20.14 7.24 9.99
N TYR A 401 -20.41 5.95 9.74
CA TYR A 401 -21.55 5.24 10.32
C TYR A 401 -21.07 4.33 11.45
N ASP A 402 -21.92 4.10 12.44
CA ASP A 402 -21.55 3.32 13.62
C ASP A 402 -21.78 1.81 13.42
N LEU A 403 -20.91 1.02 14.04
CA LEU A 403 -21.14 -0.41 14.29
C LEU A 403 -21.69 -0.59 15.71
N LEU A 404 -22.68 -1.47 15.86
CA LEU A 404 -23.43 -1.63 17.11
C LEU A 404 -22.81 -2.72 18.01
N PRO A 405 -22.05 -2.38 19.07
CA PRO A 405 -21.29 -3.37 19.85
C PRO A 405 -22.20 -4.43 20.49
N GLU A 406 -23.35 -4.00 21.03
CA GLU A 406 -24.31 -4.89 21.70
C GLU A 406 -25.07 -5.82 20.73
N ARG A 407 -24.93 -5.60 19.41
CA ARG A 407 -25.54 -6.40 18.35
C ARG A 407 -24.49 -7.07 17.49
N GLY A 408 -23.42 -7.59 18.08
CA GLY A 408 -22.39 -8.32 17.33
C GLY A 408 -21.62 -7.43 16.35
N TRP A 409 -21.57 -6.13 16.58
CA TRP A 409 -20.99 -5.13 15.67
C TRP A 409 -21.68 -5.06 14.30
N GLU A 410 -22.98 -5.36 14.23
CA GLU A 410 -23.80 -5.08 13.04
C GLU A 410 -23.71 -3.60 12.62
N VAL A 411 -23.68 -3.37 11.30
CA VAL A 411 -23.83 -2.03 10.70
C VAL A 411 -25.14 -1.37 11.15
N ASP A 412 -25.07 -0.14 11.64
CA ASP A 412 -26.26 0.69 11.86
C ASP A 412 -26.83 1.21 10.52
N LEU A 413 -27.76 0.43 9.96
CA LEU A 413 -28.41 0.75 8.69
C LEU A 413 -29.27 2.02 8.76
N GLY A 414 -29.85 2.34 9.93
CA GLY A 414 -30.61 3.58 10.11
C GLY A 414 -29.68 4.79 10.11
N GLY A 415 -28.50 4.66 10.74
CA GLY A 415 -27.44 5.65 10.67
C GLY A 415 -26.93 5.88 9.24
N ILE A 416 -26.76 4.81 8.46
CA ILE A 416 -26.40 4.91 7.03
C ILE A 416 -27.43 5.75 6.25
N GLU A 417 -28.72 5.44 6.38
CA GLU A 417 -29.78 6.17 5.70
C GLU A 417 -29.85 7.65 6.10
N ALA A 418 -29.58 7.96 7.37
CA ALA A 418 -29.59 9.33 7.87
C ALA A 418 -28.37 10.15 7.42
N LEU A 419 -27.24 9.49 7.13
CA LEU A 419 -26.00 10.12 6.71
C LEU A 419 -25.88 10.28 5.19
N ALA A 420 -26.54 9.41 4.44
CA ALA A 420 -26.48 9.43 2.98
C ALA A 420 -27.27 10.61 2.41
N ASP A 421 -26.74 11.20 1.34
CA ASP A 421 -27.38 12.24 0.54
C ASP A 421 -27.23 11.94 -0.96
N GLU A 422 -27.65 12.87 -1.82
CA GLU A 422 -27.57 12.73 -3.27
C GLU A 422 -26.12 12.67 -3.81
N ASN A 423 -25.13 13.02 -3.00
CA ASN A 423 -23.72 13.02 -3.35
C ASN A 423 -22.96 11.82 -2.75
N THR A 424 -23.60 10.99 -1.93
CA THR A 424 -23.01 9.76 -1.43
C THR A 424 -22.87 8.76 -2.58
N ILE A 425 -21.67 8.26 -2.83
CA ILE A 425 -21.41 7.36 -3.97
C ILE A 425 -21.05 5.94 -3.58
N ALA A 426 -20.58 5.72 -2.35
CA ALA A 426 -20.16 4.42 -1.88
C ALA A 426 -20.25 4.29 -0.35
N MET A 427 -20.31 3.04 0.11
CA MET A 427 -20.01 2.69 1.49
C MET A 427 -18.95 1.59 1.55
N VAL A 428 -18.07 1.66 2.55
CA VAL A 428 -17.08 0.62 2.84
C VAL A 428 -17.62 -0.31 3.92
N ILE A 429 -17.53 -1.61 3.73
CA ILE A 429 -17.70 -2.60 4.78
C ILE A 429 -16.41 -3.43 4.93
N ILE A 430 -16.13 -3.90 6.14
CA ILE A 430 -14.98 -4.76 6.43
C ILE A 430 -15.50 -6.07 7.00
N ASN A 431 -15.26 -7.19 6.32
CA ASN A 431 -15.81 -8.50 6.70
C ASN A 431 -14.83 -9.63 6.34
N PRO A 432 -14.31 -10.40 7.32
CA PRO A 432 -14.39 -10.20 8.77
C PRO A 432 -13.84 -8.84 9.24
N GLY A 433 -14.43 -8.28 10.29
CA GLY A 433 -14.19 -6.91 10.73
C GLY A 433 -12.80 -6.68 11.34
N ASN A 434 -12.12 -5.64 10.87
CA ASN A 434 -10.99 -5.01 11.55
C ASN A 434 -11.43 -3.61 11.98
N PRO A 435 -11.53 -3.33 13.30
CA PRO A 435 -10.87 -4.04 14.40
C PRO A 435 -11.74 -5.02 15.22
N CYS A 436 -13.04 -5.13 14.96
CA CYS A 436 -13.99 -5.77 15.88
C CYS A 436 -13.99 -7.30 15.85
N GLY A 437 -13.45 -7.92 14.80
CA GLY A 437 -13.43 -9.38 14.63
C GLY A 437 -14.81 -9.99 14.34
N ASN A 438 -15.84 -9.19 14.06
CA ASN A 438 -17.17 -9.67 13.70
C ASN A 438 -17.19 -10.30 12.30
N VAL A 439 -18.10 -11.26 12.11
CA VAL A 439 -18.38 -11.88 10.80
C VAL A 439 -19.85 -11.70 10.52
N TYR A 440 -20.20 -10.97 9.46
CA TYR A 440 -21.60 -10.69 9.17
C TYR A 440 -22.33 -11.94 8.67
N LYS A 441 -23.53 -12.15 9.22
CA LYS A 441 -24.45 -13.17 8.72
C LYS A 441 -24.96 -12.80 7.33
N TYR A 442 -25.31 -13.82 6.56
CA TYR A 442 -25.94 -13.68 5.24
C TYR A 442 -27.11 -12.68 5.26
N GLU A 443 -28.01 -12.79 6.23
CA GLU A 443 -29.20 -11.94 6.37
C GLU A 443 -28.85 -10.47 6.57
N HIS A 444 -27.78 -10.18 7.32
CA HIS A 444 -27.32 -8.82 7.56
C HIS A 444 -26.64 -8.23 6.33
N LEU A 445 -25.79 -9.00 5.63
CA LEU A 445 -25.19 -8.60 4.35
C LEU A 445 -26.27 -8.33 3.29
N ASN A 446 -27.33 -9.14 3.25
CA ASN A 446 -28.47 -8.89 2.38
C ASN A 446 -29.14 -7.54 2.69
N LYS A 447 -29.34 -7.21 3.97
CA LYS A 447 -29.89 -5.91 4.37
C LYS A 447 -28.97 -4.74 4.01
N ILE A 448 -27.65 -4.92 4.11
CA ILE A 448 -26.66 -3.93 3.64
C ILE A 448 -26.83 -3.73 2.13
N ALA A 449 -26.87 -4.81 1.34
CA ALA A 449 -27.03 -4.76 -0.10
C ALA A 449 -28.32 -4.02 -0.52
N GLU A 450 -29.45 -4.36 0.11
CA GLU A 450 -30.74 -3.71 -0.15
C GLU A 450 -30.76 -2.23 0.26
N THR A 451 -30.03 -1.87 1.33
CA THR A 451 -29.90 -0.46 1.75
C THR A 451 -29.06 0.33 0.75
N ALA A 452 -27.89 -0.20 0.36
CA ALA A 452 -27.05 0.43 -0.66
C ALA A 452 -27.78 0.56 -2.01
N ARG A 453 -28.55 -0.44 -2.42
CA ARG A 453 -29.41 -0.40 -3.62
C ARG A 453 -30.43 0.73 -3.55
N ARG A 454 -31.12 0.91 -2.41
CA ARG A 454 -32.11 2.00 -2.23
C ARG A 454 -31.47 3.39 -2.28
N LEU A 455 -30.26 3.51 -1.74
CA LEU A 455 -29.49 4.75 -1.75
C LEU A 455 -28.82 5.02 -3.11
N GLY A 456 -28.75 4.02 -4.00
CA GLY A 456 -28.10 4.15 -5.30
C GLY A 456 -26.58 4.20 -5.23
N ILE A 457 -25.99 3.64 -4.17
CA ILE A 457 -24.54 3.64 -3.92
C ILE A 457 -23.94 2.26 -4.11
N LEU A 458 -22.64 2.19 -4.40
CA LEU A 458 -21.91 0.91 -4.47
C LEU A 458 -21.37 0.48 -3.11
N VAL A 459 -21.05 -0.81 -2.97
CA VAL A 459 -20.43 -1.36 -1.74
C VAL A 459 -18.97 -1.73 -2.02
N ILE A 460 -18.05 -1.16 -1.26
CA ILE A 460 -16.65 -1.58 -1.23
C ILE A 460 -16.52 -2.59 -0.08
N ALA A 461 -16.21 -3.84 -0.39
CA ALA A 461 -16.05 -4.91 0.58
C ALA A 461 -14.57 -5.20 0.81
N ASP A 462 -14.04 -4.78 1.96
CA ASP A 462 -12.71 -5.17 2.43
C ASP A 462 -12.78 -6.56 3.06
N GLU A 463 -12.35 -7.56 2.29
CA GLU A 463 -12.41 -8.97 2.66
C GLU A 463 -11.00 -9.55 2.80
N VAL A 464 -10.02 -8.72 3.19
CA VAL A 464 -8.63 -9.14 3.39
C VAL A 464 -8.48 -10.25 4.45
N TYR A 465 -9.45 -10.35 5.37
CA TYR A 465 -9.55 -11.41 6.39
C TYR A 465 -10.46 -12.57 5.96
N GLY A 466 -10.93 -12.61 4.71
CA GLY A 466 -11.84 -13.64 4.20
C GLY A 466 -11.40 -15.04 4.60
N HIS A 467 -12.34 -15.81 5.17
CA HIS A 467 -12.16 -17.17 5.69
C HIS A 467 -11.17 -17.34 6.87
N LEU A 468 -10.58 -16.28 7.41
CA LEU A 468 -10.00 -16.31 8.76
C LEU A 468 -11.14 -16.20 9.78
N VAL A 469 -11.99 -17.22 9.80
CA VAL A 469 -13.23 -17.29 10.58
C VAL A 469 -13.21 -18.58 11.39
N PHE A 470 -13.51 -18.44 12.68
CA PHE A 470 -13.44 -19.54 13.64
C PHE A 470 -14.53 -19.47 14.71
N GLY A 471 -15.41 -18.46 14.64
CA GLY A 471 -16.66 -18.37 15.40
C GLY A 471 -17.80 -19.20 14.79
N SER A 472 -19.04 -18.82 15.12
CA SER A 472 -20.24 -19.59 14.76
C SER A 472 -20.78 -19.28 13.36
N ASN A 473 -20.60 -18.05 12.90
CA ASN A 473 -21.04 -17.63 11.58
C ASN A 473 -20.02 -18.04 10.50
N PRO A 474 -20.46 -18.62 9.36
CA PRO A 474 -19.58 -18.82 8.22
C PRO A 474 -19.24 -17.48 7.55
N PHE A 475 -18.08 -17.43 6.87
CA PHE A 475 -17.78 -16.30 6.00
C PHE A 475 -18.69 -16.32 4.77
N VAL A 476 -19.31 -15.18 4.48
CA VAL A 476 -20.09 -14.94 3.26
C VAL A 476 -19.51 -13.71 2.56
N PRO A 477 -19.00 -13.83 1.33
CA PRO A 477 -18.48 -12.68 0.61
C PRO A 477 -19.63 -11.77 0.17
N MET A 478 -19.43 -10.45 0.25
CA MET A 478 -20.40 -9.45 -0.19
C MET A 478 -20.76 -9.62 -1.67
N ASN A 479 -19.84 -10.19 -2.44
CA ASN A 479 -20.00 -10.45 -3.86
C ASN A 479 -21.16 -11.43 -4.18
N VAL A 480 -21.64 -12.20 -3.20
CA VAL A 480 -22.89 -12.98 -3.32
C VAL A 480 -24.09 -12.09 -3.69
N PHE A 481 -24.04 -10.80 -3.33
CA PHE A 481 -25.09 -9.81 -3.55
C PHE A 481 -24.82 -8.87 -4.73
N ALA A 482 -23.86 -9.18 -5.61
CA ALA A 482 -23.51 -8.31 -6.74
C ALA A 482 -24.66 -8.09 -7.74
N SER A 483 -25.60 -9.04 -7.85
CA SER A 483 -26.82 -8.87 -8.65
C SER A 483 -27.79 -7.84 -8.05
N THR A 484 -27.65 -7.50 -6.76
CA THR A 484 -28.48 -6.53 -6.04
C THR A 484 -27.85 -5.15 -6.03
N VAL A 485 -26.53 -5.07 -5.85
CA VAL A 485 -25.77 -3.82 -5.78
C VAL A 485 -24.38 -4.01 -6.40
N PRO A 486 -23.79 -3.01 -7.09
CA PRO A 486 -22.40 -3.11 -7.54
C PRO A 486 -21.45 -3.29 -6.34
N VAL A 487 -20.57 -4.29 -6.43
CA VAL A 487 -19.59 -4.61 -5.38
C VAL A 487 -18.17 -4.43 -5.91
N ILE A 488 -17.33 -3.81 -5.10
CA ILE A 488 -15.87 -3.79 -5.30
C ILE A 488 -15.25 -4.56 -4.14
N THR A 489 -14.70 -5.74 -4.41
CA THR A 489 -14.07 -6.58 -3.39
C THR A 489 -12.57 -6.35 -3.35
N LEU A 490 -12.04 -6.13 -2.15
CA LEU A 490 -10.60 -5.99 -1.91
C LEU A 490 -10.09 -7.19 -1.11
N GLY A 491 -8.96 -7.76 -1.52
CA GLY A 491 -8.38 -8.91 -0.84
C GLY A 491 -6.87 -9.01 -1.00
N ALA A 492 -6.25 -9.93 -0.25
CA ALA A 492 -4.82 -10.19 -0.34
C ALA A 492 -4.41 -11.51 0.31
N ILE A 493 -3.26 -12.05 -0.11
CA ILE A 493 -2.64 -13.21 0.55
C ILE A 493 -2.02 -12.86 1.92
N SER A 494 -2.02 -11.57 2.29
CA SER A 494 -1.33 -11.06 3.48
C SER A 494 -1.77 -11.66 4.81
N LYS A 495 -3.04 -12.10 4.93
CA LYS A 495 -3.61 -12.60 6.18
C LYS A 495 -3.81 -14.11 6.12
N ARG A 496 -4.67 -14.57 5.22
CA ARG A 496 -5.01 -16.01 5.11
C ARG A 496 -3.80 -16.90 4.83
N TRP A 497 -2.76 -16.41 4.14
CA TRP A 497 -1.51 -17.14 3.87
C TRP A 497 -0.32 -16.73 4.74
N MET A 498 -0.50 -15.81 5.71
CA MET A 498 0.54 -15.38 6.64
C MET A 498 1.82 -14.81 5.98
N VAL A 499 1.65 -14.10 4.88
CA VAL A 499 2.74 -13.46 4.11
C VAL A 499 2.52 -11.96 3.86
N PRO A 500 2.27 -11.14 4.90
CA PRO A 500 2.00 -9.72 4.72
C PRO A 500 3.11 -8.93 4.00
N GLY A 501 4.36 -9.36 4.16
CA GLY A 501 5.54 -8.78 3.53
C GLY A 501 5.68 -9.04 2.03
N TRP A 502 4.91 -9.98 1.46
CA TRP A 502 4.99 -10.29 0.02
C TRP A 502 4.19 -9.30 -0.84
N ARG A 503 3.39 -8.45 -0.20
CA ARG A 503 2.73 -7.29 -0.83
C ARG A 503 1.98 -7.63 -2.13
N LEU A 504 1.17 -8.68 -2.10
CA LEU A 504 0.24 -8.97 -3.20
C LEU A 504 -1.21 -9.04 -2.71
N GLY A 505 -2.09 -8.36 -3.43
CA GLY A 505 -3.53 -8.39 -3.28
C GLY A 505 -4.24 -8.11 -4.60
N TRP A 506 -5.53 -7.80 -4.51
CA TRP A 506 -6.38 -7.57 -5.66
C TRP A 506 -7.53 -6.61 -5.34
N LEU A 507 -7.98 -5.92 -6.38
CA LEU A 507 -9.26 -5.24 -6.48
C LEU A 507 -10.10 -6.01 -7.50
N VAL A 508 -11.34 -6.32 -7.15
CA VAL A 508 -12.26 -7.05 -8.03
C VAL A 508 -13.55 -6.28 -8.20
N THR A 509 -13.93 -6.01 -9.44
CA THR A 509 -15.21 -5.39 -9.78
C THR A 509 -16.26 -6.47 -10.01
N SER A 510 -17.43 -6.35 -9.40
CA SER A 510 -18.49 -7.33 -9.58
C SER A 510 -19.84 -6.65 -9.68
N ASP A 511 -20.35 -6.64 -10.91
CA ASP A 511 -21.56 -5.92 -11.25
C ASP A 511 -22.20 -6.52 -12.51
N PRO A 512 -23.03 -7.57 -12.35
CA PRO A 512 -23.79 -8.17 -13.44
C PRO A 512 -24.73 -7.18 -14.14
N SER A 513 -25.08 -6.05 -13.51
CA SER A 513 -25.97 -5.04 -14.08
C SER A 513 -25.27 -4.06 -15.04
N GLY A 514 -23.93 -4.02 -15.02
CA GLY A 514 -23.12 -3.14 -15.87
C GLY A 514 -23.13 -1.66 -15.47
N TRP A 515 -23.60 -1.33 -14.27
CA TRP A 515 -23.55 0.00 -13.66
C TRP A 515 -22.11 0.58 -13.61
N LEU A 516 -21.11 -0.19 -13.18
CA LEU A 516 -19.71 0.26 -13.09
C LEU A 516 -19.17 0.73 -14.45
N ARG A 517 -19.45 -0.03 -15.52
CA ARG A 517 -19.11 0.36 -16.90
C ARG A 517 -19.92 1.57 -17.36
N LYS A 518 -21.23 1.59 -17.08
CA LYS A 518 -22.11 2.71 -17.43
C LYS A 518 -21.61 4.05 -16.88
N TYR A 519 -21.00 4.06 -15.69
CA TYR A 519 -20.45 5.26 -15.04
C TYR A 519 -18.93 5.41 -15.18
N ALA A 520 -18.31 4.66 -16.11
CA ALA A 520 -16.89 4.68 -16.41
C ALA A 520 -15.97 4.38 -15.20
N ILE A 521 -16.46 3.66 -14.18
CA ILE A 521 -15.70 3.34 -12.97
C ILE A 521 -14.63 2.28 -13.26
N ALA A 522 -14.95 1.26 -14.07
CA ALA A 522 -13.99 0.23 -14.46
C ALA A 522 -12.84 0.83 -15.30
N GLU A 523 -13.19 1.71 -16.24
CA GLU A 523 -12.28 2.46 -17.09
C GLU A 523 -11.40 3.41 -16.25
N ALA A 524 -11.98 4.09 -15.26
CA ALA A 524 -11.22 4.93 -14.33
C ALA A 524 -10.24 4.11 -13.46
N ILE A 525 -10.64 2.91 -13.02
CA ILE A 525 -9.75 1.98 -12.31
C ILE A 525 -8.57 1.60 -13.21
N GLN A 526 -8.82 1.18 -14.45
CA GLN A 526 -7.78 0.83 -15.40
C GLN A 526 -6.82 2.00 -15.66
N ASN A 527 -7.35 3.21 -15.86
CA ASN A 527 -6.55 4.42 -16.07
C ASN A 527 -5.63 4.70 -14.86
N ILE A 528 -6.17 4.67 -13.63
CA ILE A 528 -5.35 4.88 -12.42
C ILE A 528 -4.28 3.79 -12.30
N ILE A 529 -4.60 2.54 -12.62
CA ILE A 529 -3.67 1.41 -12.55
C ILE A 529 -2.53 1.55 -13.57
N ASN A 530 -2.81 2.05 -14.77
CA ASN A 530 -1.79 2.31 -15.80
C ASN A 530 -0.73 3.33 -15.34
N PHE A 531 -1.06 4.18 -14.38
CA PHE A 531 -0.12 5.14 -13.77
C PHE A 531 0.34 4.71 -12.37
N SER A 532 -0.06 3.53 -11.91
CA SER A 532 0.32 2.99 -10.59
C SER A 532 1.38 1.91 -10.72
N HIS A 533 1.97 1.52 -9.59
CA HIS A 533 2.98 0.46 -9.56
C HIS A 533 2.34 -0.91 -9.60
N THR A 534 2.92 -1.83 -10.36
CA THR A 534 2.45 -3.20 -10.42
C THR A 534 3.07 -4.06 -9.32
N PRO A 535 2.37 -5.10 -8.85
CA PRO A 535 3.00 -6.12 -8.02
C PRO A 535 4.18 -6.79 -8.72
N VAL A 536 5.12 -7.29 -7.94
CA VAL A 536 6.30 -8.00 -8.45
C VAL A 536 5.89 -9.25 -9.24
N THR A 537 6.41 -9.41 -10.45
CA THR A 537 5.95 -10.38 -11.44
C THR A 537 6.14 -11.84 -11.05
N PHE A 538 7.25 -12.20 -10.38
CA PHE A 538 7.42 -13.58 -9.90
C PHE A 538 6.44 -13.93 -8.77
N ILE A 539 6.02 -12.94 -7.97
CA ILE A 539 4.97 -13.15 -6.95
C ILE A 539 3.65 -13.41 -7.66
N GLN A 540 3.33 -12.65 -8.72
CA GLN A 540 2.16 -12.94 -9.56
C GLN A 540 2.25 -14.34 -10.19
N GLY A 541 3.42 -14.73 -10.70
CA GLY A 541 3.67 -16.04 -11.31
C GLY A 541 3.44 -17.21 -10.35
N ALA A 542 3.66 -17.02 -9.05
CA ALA A 542 3.43 -18.01 -8.01
C ALA A 542 1.95 -18.16 -7.61
N ILE A 543 1.10 -17.17 -7.89
CA ILE A 543 -0.29 -17.13 -7.38
C ILE A 543 -1.17 -18.28 -7.81
N PRO A 544 -1.17 -18.70 -9.08
CA PRO A 544 -1.96 -19.85 -9.49
C PRO A 544 -1.68 -21.07 -8.61
N GLN A 545 -0.41 -21.36 -8.35
CA GLN A 545 0.00 -22.48 -7.50
C GLN A 545 -0.35 -22.26 -6.03
N ILE A 546 -0.20 -21.04 -5.50
CA ILE A 546 -0.55 -20.71 -4.11
C ILE A 546 -2.05 -20.95 -3.86
N LEU A 547 -2.90 -20.42 -4.73
CA LEU A 547 -4.36 -20.50 -4.58
C LEU A 547 -4.91 -21.91 -4.82
N GLU A 548 -4.28 -22.67 -5.72
CA GLU A 548 -4.69 -24.03 -6.05
C GLU A 548 -4.20 -25.06 -5.04
N LYS A 549 -2.93 -25.00 -4.64
CA LYS A 549 -2.25 -26.09 -3.92
C LYS A 549 -2.15 -25.90 -2.41
N THR A 550 -2.46 -24.71 -1.87
CA THR A 550 -2.48 -24.54 -0.41
C THR A 550 -3.60 -25.38 0.19
N THR A 551 -3.27 -26.27 1.11
CA THR A 551 -4.20 -27.23 1.67
C THR A 551 -5.10 -26.65 2.75
N ASP A 552 -6.28 -27.26 2.91
CA ASP A 552 -7.19 -26.92 4.01
C ASP A 552 -6.58 -27.18 5.39
N ASP A 553 -5.61 -28.10 5.51
CA ASP A 553 -4.86 -28.35 6.75
C ASP A 553 -4.10 -27.10 7.20
N PHE A 554 -3.45 -26.38 6.27
CA PHE A 554 -2.75 -25.15 6.60
C PHE A 554 -3.71 -24.08 7.14
N PHE A 555 -4.86 -23.91 6.49
CA PHE A 555 -5.89 -22.95 6.93
C PHE A 555 -6.53 -23.37 8.26
N SER A 556 -6.85 -24.66 8.42
CA SER A 556 -7.50 -25.20 9.62
C SER A 556 -6.58 -25.12 10.84
N ASN A 557 -5.29 -25.44 10.67
CA ASN A 557 -4.29 -25.28 11.74
C ASN A 557 -4.14 -23.81 12.14
N THR A 558 -4.08 -22.91 11.16
CA THR A 558 -4.00 -21.47 11.40
C THR A 558 -5.23 -20.94 12.16
N ASN A 559 -6.43 -21.32 11.73
CA ASN A 559 -7.67 -20.95 12.39
C ASN A 559 -7.80 -21.58 13.78
N GLY A 560 -7.26 -22.80 13.99
CA GLY A 560 -7.18 -23.46 15.29
C GLY A 560 -6.37 -22.65 16.29
N ILE A 561 -5.14 -22.26 15.93
CA ILE A 561 -4.28 -21.42 16.77
C ILE A 561 -4.95 -20.08 17.12
N LEU A 562 -5.54 -19.42 16.11
CA LEU A 562 -6.24 -18.15 16.32
C LEU A 562 -7.45 -18.30 17.24
N ARG A 563 -8.21 -19.40 17.11
CA ARG A 563 -9.35 -19.72 17.99
C ARG A 563 -8.89 -19.95 19.42
N GLU A 564 -7.92 -20.81 19.64
CA GLU A 564 -7.40 -21.12 20.99
C GLU A 564 -6.89 -19.85 21.69
N ASN A 565 -6.13 -19.03 20.97
CA ASN A 565 -5.66 -17.75 21.49
C ASN A 565 -6.79 -16.76 21.76
N LEU A 566 -7.80 -16.67 20.89
CA LEU A 566 -8.97 -15.84 21.14
C LEU A 566 -9.70 -16.31 22.40
N ASP A 567 -9.95 -17.61 22.53
CA ASP A 567 -10.68 -18.19 23.66
C ASP A 567 -9.97 -17.84 24.98
N PHE A 568 -8.66 -18.08 25.02
CA PHE A 568 -7.81 -17.71 26.14
C PHE A 568 -7.83 -16.20 26.42
N CYS A 569 -7.66 -15.37 25.39
CA CYS A 569 -7.68 -13.92 25.52
C CYS A 569 -9.01 -13.41 26.09
N TYR A 570 -10.12 -13.88 25.53
CA TYR A 570 -11.46 -13.50 25.93
C TYR A 570 -11.76 -13.89 27.38
N ASP A 571 -11.35 -15.10 27.80
CA ASP A 571 -11.54 -15.55 29.18
C ASP A 571 -10.67 -14.78 30.17
N LYS A 572 -9.42 -14.48 29.83
CA LYS A 572 -8.52 -13.68 30.68
C LYS A 572 -8.99 -12.24 30.83
N LEU A 573 -9.56 -11.64 29.78
CA LEU A 573 -10.08 -10.28 29.84
C LEU A 573 -11.26 -10.15 30.82
N LYS A 574 -12.06 -11.21 31.04
CA LYS A 574 -13.13 -11.22 32.06
C LYS A 574 -12.59 -11.10 33.48
N GLU A 575 -11.32 -11.46 33.71
CA GLU A 575 -10.67 -11.35 35.01
C GLU A 575 -10.18 -9.92 35.33
N ILE A 576 -10.35 -8.96 34.41
CA ILE A 576 -9.88 -7.58 34.55
C ILE A 576 -11.10 -6.64 34.71
N PRO A 577 -11.43 -6.19 35.94
CA PRO A 577 -12.70 -5.49 36.21
C PRO A 577 -12.91 -4.19 35.41
N CYS A 578 -11.84 -3.46 35.11
CA CYS A 578 -11.91 -2.21 34.35
C CYS A 578 -11.97 -2.41 32.83
N MET A 579 -12.12 -3.64 32.35
CA MET A 579 -12.20 -3.97 30.93
C MET A 579 -13.49 -4.75 30.62
N THR A 580 -14.12 -4.44 29.49
CA THR A 580 -15.33 -5.13 29.05
C THR A 580 -15.23 -5.42 27.56
N CYS A 581 -15.45 -6.68 27.18
CA CYS A 581 -15.51 -7.10 25.79
C CYS A 581 -16.95 -7.50 25.47
N PRO A 582 -17.78 -6.61 24.89
CA PRO A 582 -19.22 -6.89 24.71
C PRO A 582 -19.49 -8.10 23.84
N GLN A 583 -18.64 -8.32 22.84
CA GLN A 583 -18.78 -9.42 21.88
C GLN A 583 -17.43 -10.07 21.66
N LYS A 584 -17.40 -11.39 21.72
CA LYS A 584 -16.25 -12.19 21.34
C LYS A 584 -16.08 -12.10 19.82
N ALA A 585 -14.84 -11.96 19.35
CA ALA A 585 -14.55 -12.01 17.93
C ALA A 585 -14.96 -13.37 17.32
N GLU A 586 -15.36 -13.37 16.05
CA GLU A 586 -15.66 -14.59 15.29
C GLU A 586 -14.65 -14.85 14.16
N GLY A 587 -13.82 -13.85 13.83
CA GLY A 587 -12.77 -13.96 12.85
C GLY A 587 -11.72 -12.87 12.97
N GLY A 588 -10.81 -12.83 12.00
CA GLY A 588 -9.71 -11.88 11.97
C GLY A 588 -8.61 -12.20 13.00
N MET A 589 -8.01 -11.15 13.56
CA MET A 589 -6.83 -11.26 14.45
C MET A 589 -6.90 -10.34 15.68
N PHE A 590 -8.00 -9.59 15.82
CA PHE A 590 -8.13 -8.53 16.82
C PHE A 590 -9.46 -8.61 17.56
N ILE A 591 -9.46 -8.11 18.79
CA ILE A 591 -10.65 -7.94 19.62
C ILE A 591 -10.68 -6.51 20.19
N MET A 592 -11.89 -5.93 20.25
CA MET A 592 -12.12 -4.61 20.83
C MET A 592 -12.59 -4.72 22.27
N VAL A 593 -11.93 -4.00 23.17
CA VAL A 593 -12.18 -4.05 24.61
C VAL A 593 -12.42 -2.64 25.14
N LYS A 594 -13.59 -2.41 25.72
CA LYS A 594 -13.99 -1.14 26.33
C LYS A 594 -13.28 -0.97 27.68
N LEU A 595 -12.77 0.23 27.93
CA LEU A 595 -12.19 0.60 29.22
C LEU A 595 -13.26 1.24 30.11
N ASN A 596 -13.35 0.79 31.36
CA ASN A 596 -14.11 1.44 32.41
C ASN A 596 -13.20 2.37 33.19
N LEU A 597 -12.86 3.52 32.59
CA LEU A 597 -11.97 4.53 33.16
C LEU A 597 -12.37 5.01 34.57
N PRO A 598 -13.66 5.14 34.93
CA PRO A 598 -14.05 5.44 36.30
C PRO A 598 -13.45 4.53 37.38
N MET A 599 -13.06 3.28 37.04
CA MET A 599 -12.42 2.33 37.94
C MET A 599 -10.91 2.52 38.07
N LEU A 600 -10.30 3.38 37.25
CA LEU A 600 -8.86 3.60 37.19
C LEU A 600 -8.49 4.95 37.83
N GLU A 601 -7.44 4.95 38.65
CA GLU A 601 -6.84 6.13 39.27
C GLU A 601 -5.85 6.77 38.30
N ASP A 602 -5.87 8.10 38.22
CA ASP A 602 -4.97 8.90 37.36
C ASP A 602 -4.95 8.49 35.87
N ILE A 603 -6.02 7.94 35.29
CA ILE A 603 -6.09 7.62 33.85
C ILE A 603 -7.33 8.28 33.24
N GLU A 604 -7.11 9.28 32.38
CA GLU A 604 -8.19 10.10 31.81
C GLU A 604 -8.82 9.51 30.55
N ASP A 605 -8.04 8.82 29.71
CA ASP A 605 -8.49 8.25 28.43
C ASP A 605 -7.71 6.97 28.03
N ASP A 606 -8.08 6.40 26.88
CA ASP A 606 -7.42 5.20 26.33
C ASP A 606 -5.98 5.45 25.86
N MET A 607 -5.65 6.66 25.41
CA MET A 607 -4.28 7.03 25.04
C MET A 607 -3.37 7.03 26.26
N GLU A 608 -3.79 7.66 27.36
CA GLU A 608 -3.03 7.67 28.61
C GLU A 608 -2.88 6.26 29.19
N PHE A 609 -3.95 5.45 29.15
CA PHE A 609 -3.90 4.05 29.55
C PHE A 609 -2.80 3.30 28.77
N CYS A 610 -2.82 3.36 27.44
CA CYS A 610 -1.85 2.70 26.58
C CYS A 610 -0.42 3.22 26.79
N LEU A 611 -0.24 4.53 27.01
CA LEU A 611 1.06 5.14 27.27
C LEU A 611 1.66 4.67 28.60
N LYS A 612 0.86 4.66 29.68
CA LYS A 612 1.30 4.17 30.98
C LYS A 612 1.61 2.67 30.93
N LEU A 613 0.76 1.89 30.29
CA LEU A 613 0.99 0.45 30.10
C LEU A 613 2.31 0.18 29.36
N ALA A 614 2.57 0.90 28.27
CA ALA A 614 3.82 0.76 27.54
C ALA A 614 5.04 1.14 28.37
N LYS A 615 4.94 2.19 29.19
CA LYS A 615 6.03 2.69 30.04
C LYS A 615 6.32 1.77 31.24
N GLU A 616 5.29 1.26 31.88
CA GLU A 616 5.40 0.49 33.13
C GLU A 616 5.61 -1.00 32.88
N GLU A 617 4.97 -1.56 31.85
CA GLU A 617 4.94 -3.01 31.60
C GLU A 617 5.71 -3.44 30.35
N SER A 618 6.23 -2.48 29.58
CA SER A 618 6.74 -2.73 28.22
C SER A 618 5.71 -3.46 27.34
N LEU A 619 4.42 -3.20 27.57
CA LEU A 619 3.30 -3.84 26.88
C LEU A 619 2.57 -2.82 26.02
N ILE A 620 2.44 -3.12 24.73
CA ILE A 620 1.83 -2.22 23.74
C ILE A 620 0.49 -2.80 23.32
N VAL A 621 -0.59 -2.08 23.66
CA VAL A 621 -1.94 -2.30 23.12
C VAL A 621 -2.36 -1.04 22.38
N LEU A 622 -3.18 -1.18 21.34
CA LEU A 622 -3.56 -0.02 20.53
C LEU A 622 -4.76 0.70 21.16
N PRO A 623 -4.70 2.02 21.37
CA PRO A 623 -5.83 2.79 21.88
C PRO A 623 -6.93 2.89 20.83
N GLY A 624 -8.18 2.74 21.28
CA GLY A 624 -9.36 2.64 20.44
C GLY A 624 -9.63 3.91 19.62
N ILE A 625 -9.21 5.08 20.12
CA ILE A 625 -9.32 6.34 19.38
C ILE A 625 -8.68 6.27 18.00
N THR A 626 -7.61 5.47 17.82
CA THR A 626 -6.90 5.30 16.53
C THR A 626 -7.70 4.54 15.48
N VAL A 627 -8.79 3.88 15.90
CA VAL A 627 -9.75 3.18 15.05
C VAL A 627 -11.15 3.76 15.19
N GLY A 628 -11.28 4.97 15.78
CA GLY A 628 -12.53 5.72 15.86
C GLY A 628 -13.38 5.50 17.11
N LEU A 629 -12.89 4.81 18.15
CA LEU A 629 -13.64 4.57 19.38
C LEU A 629 -12.94 5.07 20.65
N LYS A 630 -13.48 6.12 21.29
CA LYS A 630 -12.96 6.66 22.55
C LYS A 630 -13.12 5.71 23.73
N ASN A 631 -12.07 5.56 24.53
CA ASN A 631 -12.05 4.76 25.75
C ASN A 631 -12.18 3.26 25.47
N TRP A 632 -11.58 2.80 24.37
CA TRP A 632 -11.46 1.40 24.00
C TRP A 632 -10.00 1.04 23.79
N THR A 633 -9.70 -0.25 23.68
CA THR A 633 -8.40 -0.76 23.25
C THR A 633 -8.62 -1.87 22.23
N ARG A 634 -7.70 -1.98 21.27
CA ARG A 634 -7.63 -3.09 20.33
C ARG A 634 -6.48 -3.99 20.71
N ILE A 635 -6.79 -5.25 21.00
CA ILE A 635 -5.83 -6.28 21.39
C ILE A 635 -5.72 -7.30 20.27
N THR A 636 -4.49 -7.70 19.93
CA THR A 636 -4.23 -8.80 19.00
C THR A 636 -4.15 -10.11 19.76
N PHE A 637 -4.76 -11.16 19.22
CA PHE A 637 -4.54 -12.54 19.67
C PHE A 637 -3.74 -13.36 18.64
N GLY A 638 -3.34 -12.74 17.53
CA GLY A 638 -2.44 -13.33 16.51
C GLY A 638 -0.96 -13.31 16.92
N VAL A 639 -0.64 -13.76 18.14
CA VAL A 639 0.72 -13.87 18.69
C VAL A 639 0.96 -15.25 19.29
N GLU A 640 2.20 -15.59 19.62
CA GLU A 640 2.49 -16.86 20.32
C GLU A 640 1.75 -16.93 21.66
N HIS A 641 1.21 -18.09 22.01
CA HIS A 641 0.38 -18.27 23.20
C HIS A 641 1.07 -17.80 24.49
N SER A 642 2.36 -18.10 24.65
CA SER A 642 3.16 -17.67 25.81
C SER A 642 3.29 -16.15 25.94
N PHE A 643 3.42 -15.43 24.82
CA PHE A 643 3.44 -13.97 24.82
C PHE A 643 2.06 -13.39 25.13
N LEU A 644 0.98 -14.06 24.68
CA LEU A 644 -0.39 -13.67 25.01
C LEU A 644 -0.66 -13.84 26.51
N GLU A 645 -0.22 -14.97 27.10
CA GLU A 645 -0.32 -15.25 28.53
C GLU A 645 0.44 -14.22 29.38
N ASP A 646 1.72 -13.99 29.09
CA ASP A 646 2.53 -12.99 29.80
C ASP A 646 1.94 -11.58 29.63
N GLY A 647 1.59 -11.18 28.40
CA GLY A 647 1.01 -9.88 28.10
C GLY A 647 -0.30 -9.62 28.85
N LEU A 648 -1.23 -10.58 28.87
CA LEU A 648 -2.49 -10.45 29.62
C LEU A 648 -2.26 -10.49 31.13
N GLY A 649 -1.27 -11.24 31.61
CA GLY A 649 -0.85 -11.22 33.01
C GLY A 649 -0.36 -9.84 33.45
N ARG A 650 0.52 -9.21 32.67
CA ARG A 650 1.01 -7.84 32.90
C ARG A 650 -0.12 -6.81 32.83
N LEU A 651 -1.01 -6.94 31.83
CA LEU A 651 -2.18 -6.07 31.69
C LEU A 651 -3.08 -6.13 32.94
N LYS A 652 -3.35 -7.33 33.46
CA LYS A 652 -4.13 -7.53 34.68
C LYS A 652 -3.45 -6.90 35.90
N ALA A 653 -2.15 -7.15 36.08
CA ALA A 653 -1.37 -6.57 37.16
C ALA A 653 -1.35 -5.04 37.12
N PHE A 654 -1.15 -4.45 35.94
CA PHE A 654 -1.22 -3.01 35.71
C PHE A 654 -2.59 -2.45 36.12
N CYS A 655 -3.68 -3.04 35.61
CA CYS A 655 -5.04 -2.60 35.94
C CYS A 655 -5.35 -2.69 37.43
N HIS A 656 -4.82 -3.71 38.13
CA HIS A 656 -4.98 -3.85 39.58
C HIS A 656 -4.22 -2.77 40.36
N ARG A 657 -3.01 -2.39 39.91
CA ARG A 657 -2.23 -1.32 40.57
C ARG A 657 -2.85 0.06 40.40
N HIS A 658 -3.44 0.32 39.24
CA HIS A 658 -4.15 1.57 38.93
C HIS A 658 -5.63 1.52 39.28
N ALA A 659 -6.12 0.49 39.96
CA ALA A 659 -7.52 0.46 40.39
C ALA A 659 -7.76 1.51 41.48
N LYS A 660 -8.84 2.29 41.39
CA LYS A 660 -9.22 3.25 42.44
C LYS A 660 -9.42 2.50 43.76
N LYS A 661 -8.72 2.98 44.79
CA LYS A 661 -8.94 2.52 46.17
C LYS A 661 -10.25 3.12 46.67
N HIS A 662 -11.19 2.25 47.01
CA HIS A 662 -12.47 2.64 47.61
C HIS A 662 -12.34 2.87 49.12
#